data_AF-A0A7R7XAH9-F1
#
_entry.id   AF-A0A7R7XAH9-F1
#
_cell.length_a   1.000
_cell.length_b   1.000
_cell.length_c   1.000
_cell.angle_alpha   90.00
_cell.angle_beta   90.00
_cell.angle_gamma   90.00
#
_symmetry.space_group_name_H-M   'P 1'
#
loop_
_entity.id
_entity.type
_entity.pdbx_description
1 polymer ?
#
loop_
_entity_poly.entity_id
_entity_poly.type
_entity_poly.pdbx_seq_one_letter_code
_entity_poly.pdbx_strand_id
1 'polypeptide(L)'
;MSNLTDLPPEIFNIILSHSLGDDEDIPRLCELSLLSRKWYSALIDRIYSEWSFNGAKQPFLTLWKFLRTILHDPHLASQVRTLRIGNWGFFPDASVHGPDLQLPPGELDLVRRAIHDAGISHPEKRIMAGLRKRDRRPLMAILLTRLSNLEVLFAHVPRSDPFLASVLRQAVESQENEAHPQPALHKLSKLHICQESPVDTPKQPEDSEPDSDDEESVSREALRLEYLWPVFRLRSLQELSMVGLDTDKAAVWLETVETSHIESLYLISNWRSICTYPDLQALIDQPNSLKNFTLTLNDNPFDARRNIVISNVEIWNCLQKHQQSLKTIDICRSKQTHRDENGNFGLLRTFPNLRHVRIQSEMLLGGCCGSPPAPFRLKDTLPRTLETLTLYGEEGFGVIPDIPLQLMELISGEDDFPYLTAIVLDDIAELYEDFSQELRPQYQILDRLCKDRGVDFWIKEAIASIGGVLSYQAIWEKALDMQLDGEARNMAVSYNPKKLRDRQELILRSDHTTIEADEDSEDEEEAHAHTGTNENRQSKPIPFIDHTDKTAYMVFGYGILPPLFSFAIYFTHPDATPESTDMKALEHQITPENYTIRYDVYFLPGASAEDCIAHYHDEKEARGSYKDQIKAFRATPGDEIHPLPGTAGQIPGMVNRYPMLGAYRSLLFISPDESWRNGLLCVMFDRKNIAENEARYRLANNPPPPVLTTRYPLNQTDPTYSPGENTIWETVFDLAHREQDKYLGPWQRAGNRGWTTW
;
A
#
# COMPACT_ATOMS: atom_id res chain seq x y z
N MET A 1 22.91 -22.84 35.57
CA MET A 1 22.72 -21.46 35.10
C MET A 1 21.50 -20.89 35.81
N SER A 2 21.57 -19.67 36.34
CA SER A 2 20.41 -18.94 36.88
C SER A 2 19.36 -18.79 35.77
N ASN A 3 18.08 -18.99 36.07
CA ASN A 3 17.03 -18.80 35.07
C ASN A 3 16.95 -17.31 34.74
N LEU A 4 16.87 -16.95 33.45
CA LEU A 4 16.77 -15.55 33.02
C LEU A 4 15.56 -14.84 33.64
N THR A 5 14.49 -15.58 33.96
CA THR A 5 13.31 -15.03 34.66
C THR A 5 13.53 -14.72 36.14
N ASP A 6 14.71 -15.06 36.70
CA ASP A 6 15.07 -14.67 38.06
C ASP A 6 15.72 -13.27 38.10
N LEU A 7 15.93 -12.64 36.94
CA LEU A 7 16.34 -11.25 36.83
C LEU A 7 15.16 -10.31 37.17
N PRO A 8 15.42 -9.08 37.64
CA PRO A 8 14.40 -8.04 37.74
C PRO A 8 13.64 -7.88 36.40
N PRO A 9 12.31 -7.69 36.42
CA PRO A 9 11.50 -7.58 35.20
C PRO A 9 12.02 -6.55 34.21
N GLU A 10 12.57 -5.45 34.70
CA GLU A 10 13.14 -4.37 33.88
C GLU A 10 14.34 -4.86 33.08
N ILE A 11 15.24 -5.62 33.72
CA ILE A 11 16.43 -6.19 33.07
C ILE A 11 16.03 -7.29 32.09
N PHE A 12 15.09 -8.16 32.49
CA PHE A 12 14.58 -9.22 31.63
C PHE A 12 13.93 -8.66 30.36
N ASN A 13 13.13 -7.60 30.49
CA ASN A 13 12.49 -6.92 29.35
C ASN A 13 13.50 -6.26 28.41
N ILE A 14 14.55 -5.61 28.94
CA ILE A 14 15.63 -5.04 28.12
C ILE A 14 16.33 -6.15 27.31
N ILE A 15 16.66 -7.27 27.95
CA ILE A 15 17.30 -8.41 27.27
C ILE A 15 16.40 -8.96 26.17
N LEU A 16 15.11 -9.13 26.44
CA LEU A 16 14.14 -9.59 25.46
C LEU A 16 14.02 -8.64 24.27
N SER A 17 13.90 -7.33 24.51
CA SER A 17 13.81 -6.34 23.42
C SER A 17 15.07 -6.34 22.55
N HIS A 18 16.26 -6.44 23.14
CA HIS A 18 17.49 -6.58 22.34
C HIS A 18 17.60 -7.91 21.60
N SER A 19 17.04 -9.00 22.13
CA SER A 19 17.14 -10.34 21.54
C SER A 19 16.13 -10.59 20.42
N LEU A 20 15.01 -9.87 20.44
CA LEU A 20 13.92 -10.01 19.48
C LEU A 20 13.99 -8.99 18.34
N GLY A 21 14.76 -7.90 18.51
CA GLY A 21 14.84 -6.81 17.53
C GLY A 21 13.68 -5.82 17.66
N ASP A 22 13.61 -4.87 16.73
CA ASP A 22 12.56 -3.85 16.70
C ASP A 22 11.20 -4.40 16.22
N ASP A 23 11.22 -5.54 15.50
CA ASP A 23 10.02 -6.29 15.14
C ASP A 23 9.65 -7.26 16.27
N GLU A 24 8.77 -6.81 17.16
CA GLU A 24 8.19 -7.64 18.21
C GLU A 24 7.35 -8.79 17.62
N ASP A 25 8.00 -9.91 17.31
CA ASP A 25 7.35 -11.12 16.81
C ASP A 25 6.49 -11.77 17.92
N ILE A 26 5.23 -11.34 18.01
CA ILE A 26 4.23 -11.85 18.96
C ILE A 26 4.14 -13.39 18.94
N PRO A 27 4.13 -14.08 17.78
CA PRO A 27 4.29 -15.54 17.71
C PRO A 27 5.45 -16.09 18.53
N ARG A 28 6.65 -15.51 18.38
CA ARG A 28 7.83 -15.92 19.13
C ARG A 28 7.69 -15.65 20.63
N LEU A 29 7.08 -14.54 21.03
CA LEU A 29 6.75 -14.27 22.43
C LEU A 29 5.77 -15.32 22.99
N CYS A 30 4.77 -15.71 22.20
CA CYS A 30 3.84 -16.77 22.57
C CYS A 30 4.57 -18.11 22.78
N GLU A 31 5.51 -18.48 21.91
CA GLU A 31 6.32 -19.70 22.07
C GLU A 31 7.18 -19.65 23.35
N LEU A 32 7.85 -18.54 23.60
CA LEU A 32 8.66 -18.35 24.81
C LEU A 32 7.81 -18.42 26.09
N SER A 33 6.56 -17.95 26.03
CA SER A 33 5.63 -18.03 27.17
C SER A 33 5.32 -19.47 27.59
N LEU A 34 5.48 -20.44 26.68
CA LEU A 34 5.22 -21.86 26.93
C LEU A 34 6.38 -22.56 27.66
N LEU A 35 7.55 -21.93 27.79
CA LEU A 35 8.73 -22.54 28.42
C LEU A 35 8.53 -22.81 29.91
N SER A 36 7.85 -21.92 30.63
CA SER A 36 7.49 -22.12 32.05
C SER A 36 6.47 -21.08 32.53
N ARG A 37 5.87 -21.30 33.71
CA ARG A 37 4.97 -20.32 34.35
C ARG A 37 5.62 -18.96 34.64
N LYS A 38 6.92 -18.94 34.95
CA LYS A 38 7.65 -17.68 35.17
C LYS A 38 7.81 -16.90 33.87
N TRP A 39 8.13 -17.59 32.77
CA TRP A 39 8.20 -17.01 31.43
C TRP A 39 6.84 -16.49 30.99
N TYR A 40 5.78 -17.27 31.18
CA TYR A 40 4.40 -16.83 30.94
C TYR A 40 4.07 -15.55 31.71
N SER A 41 4.28 -15.53 33.03
CA SER A 41 3.97 -14.36 33.87
C SER A 41 4.78 -13.12 33.50
N ALA A 42 6.01 -13.28 32.99
CA ALA A 42 6.86 -12.17 32.59
C ALA A 42 6.51 -11.62 31.20
N LEU A 43 5.96 -12.46 30.31
CA LEU A 43 5.67 -12.11 28.93
C LEU A 43 4.23 -11.70 28.68
N ILE A 44 3.29 -12.09 29.54
CA ILE A 44 1.86 -11.94 29.27
C ILE A 44 1.44 -10.49 29.03
N ASP A 45 1.95 -9.54 29.83
CA ASP A 45 1.69 -8.11 29.68
C ASP A 45 2.13 -7.61 28.29
N ARG A 46 3.27 -8.10 27.78
CA ARG A 46 3.79 -7.72 26.46
C ARG A 46 2.99 -8.35 25.34
N ILE A 47 2.66 -9.65 25.46
CA ILE A 47 1.88 -10.40 24.46
C ILE A 47 0.51 -9.75 24.25
N TYR A 48 -0.15 -9.33 25.33
CA TYR A 48 -1.48 -8.72 25.26
C TYR A 48 -1.47 -7.19 25.19
N SER A 49 -0.31 -6.52 25.25
CA SER A 49 -0.22 -5.06 25.19
C SER A 49 -0.77 -4.49 23.88
N GLU A 50 -0.59 -5.24 22.80
CA GLU A 50 -1.10 -4.94 21.47
C GLU A 50 -1.84 -6.15 20.91
N TRP A 51 -3.01 -5.91 20.32
CA TRP A 51 -3.74 -6.96 19.59
C TRP A 51 -4.21 -6.45 18.23
N SER A 52 -4.03 -7.28 17.21
CA SER A 52 -4.43 -7.00 15.85
C SER A 52 -5.48 -7.98 15.35
N PHE A 53 -6.46 -7.45 14.60
CA PHE A 53 -7.44 -8.26 13.88
C PHE A 53 -7.71 -7.70 12.51
N ASN A 54 -7.65 -8.54 11.48
CA ASN A 54 -7.97 -8.14 10.11
C ASN A 54 -9.06 -9.05 9.54
N GLY A 55 -10.29 -8.54 9.44
CA GLY A 55 -11.46 -9.29 8.97
C GLY A 55 -11.41 -9.69 7.49
N ALA A 56 -10.44 -9.21 6.71
CA ALA A 56 -10.18 -9.71 5.36
C ALA A 56 -9.30 -10.96 5.36
N LYS A 57 -8.52 -11.24 6.41
CA LYS A 57 -7.63 -12.42 6.51
C LYS A 57 -8.02 -13.39 7.64
N GLN A 58 -8.75 -12.91 8.64
CA GLN A 58 -9.07 -13.68 9.85
C GLN A 58 -10.58 -13.89 10.00
N PRO A 59 -11.01 -15.11 10.34
CA PRO A 59 -12.42 -15.43 10.49
C PRO A 59 -13.00 -14.83 11.79
N PHE A 60 -14.32 -14.72 11.83
CA PHE A 60 -15.13 -14.29 12.96
C PHE A 60 -14.76 -15.04 14.25
N LEU A 61 -14.48 -16.34 14.15
CA LEU A 61 -14.13 -17.15 15.32
C LEU A 61 -12.81 -16.72 16.00
N THR A 62 -11.89 -16.08 15.28
CA THR A 62 -10.67 -15.51 15.87
C THR A 62 -11.03 -14.35 16.82
N LEU A 63 -11.83 -13.41 16.33
CA LEU A 63 -12.35 -12.30 17.14
C LEU A 63 -13.18 -12.81 18.32
N TRP A 64 -14.05 -13.79 18.08
CA TRP A 64 -14.86 -14.41 19.13
C TRP A 64 -14.01 -15.03 20.24
N LYS A 65 -12.98 -15.80 19.89
CA LYS A 65 -12.06 -16.40 20.87
C LYS A 65 -11.37 -15.33 21.71
N PHE A 66 -10.89 -14.26 21.09
CA PHE A 66 -10.25 -13.17 21.80
C PHE A 66 -11.23 -12.45 22.74
N LEU A 67 -12.42 -12.07 22.25
CA LEU A 67 -13.44 -11.45 23.09
C LEU A 67 -13.77 -12.34 24.30
N ARG A 68 -13.95 -13.65 24.10
CA ARG A 68 -14.23 -14.59 25.18
C ARG A 68 -13.11 -14.61 26.23
N THR A 69 -11.85 -14.59 25.80
CA THR A 69 -10.70 -14.48 26.70
C THR A 69 -10.78 -13.19 27.53
N ILE A 70 -11.01 -12.05 26.89
CA ILE A 70 -11.13 -10.75 27.55
C ILE A 70 -12.32 -10.69 28.53
N LEU A 71 -13.46 -11.30 28.18
CA LEU A 71 -14.64 -11.35 29.05
C LEU A 71 -14.46 -12.25 30.28
N HIS A 72 -13.65 -13.30 30.18
CA HIS A 72 -13.38 -14.19 31.31
C HIS A 72 -12.23 -13.71 32.19
N ASP A 73 -11.28 -12.96 31.62
CA ASP A 73 -10.10 -12.50 32.33
C ASP A 73 -9.94 -10.96 32.25
N PRO A 74 -10.52 -10.23 33.22
CA PRO A 74 -10.38 -8.79 33.32
C PRO A 74 -8.93 -8.32 33.47
N HIS A 75 -8.02 -9.16 33.96
CA HIS A 75 -6.61 -8.81 34.07
C HIS A 75 -5.97 -8.72 32.68
N LEU A 76 -6.20 -9.72 31.82
CA LEU A 76 -5.78 -9.67 30.41
C LEU A 76 -6.44 -8.51 29.67
N ALA A 77 -7.73 -8.24 29.91
CA ALA A 77 -8.43 -7.08 29.36
C ALA A 77 -7.74 -5.74 29.70
N SER A 78 -7.20 -5.64 30.91
CA SER A 78 -6.46 -4.45 31.37
C SER A 78 -5.03 -4.37 30.82
N GLN A 79 -4.50 -5.42 30.20
CA GLN A 79 -3.17 -5.37 29.58
C GLN A 79 -3.21 -4.73 28.18
N VAL A 80 -4.34 -4.82 27.48
CA VAL A 80 -4.48 -4.29 26.11
C VAL A 80 -4.45 -2.76 26.12
N ARG A 81 -3.42 -2.19 25.47
CA ARG A 81 -3.24 -0.75 25.31
C ARG A 81 -3.41 -0.29 23.87
N THR A 82 -3.05 -1.14 22.92
CA THR A 82 -3.15 -0.83 21.48
C THR A 82 -4.03 -1.86 20.79
N LEU A 83 -5.02 -1.38 20.04
CA LEU A 83 -5.79 -2.20 19.12
C LEU A 83 -5.55 -1.78 17.68
N ARG A 84 -5.31 -2.76 16.81
CA ARG A 84 -5.26 -2.56 15.36
C ARG A 84 -6.33 -3.42 14.70
N ILE A 85 -7.33 -2.78 14.12
CA ILE A 85 -8.48 -3.48 13.58
C ILE A 85 -8.68 -3.10 12.12
N GLY A 86 -8.49 -4.06 11.24
CA GLY A 86 -8.78 -3.97 9.83
C GLY A 86 -10.09 -4.66 9.49
N ASN A 87 -10.81 -4.12 8.51
CA ASN A 87 -11.88 -4.82 7.80
C ASN A 87 -12.96 -5.42 8.72
N TRP A 88 -13.39 -4.70 9.77
CA TRP A 88 -14.29 -5.28 10.79
C TRP A 88 -15.78 -5.32 10.37
N GLY A 89 -16.11 -4.87 9.15
CA GLY A 89 -17.47 -4.80 8.64
C GLY A 89 -18.09 -6.14 8.27
N PHE A 90 -19.34 -6.05 7.82
CA PHE A 90 -20.18 -7.19 7.50
C PHE A 90 -20.96 -6.95 6.22
N PHE A 91 -20.78 -7.85 5.25
CA PHE A 91 -21.31 -7.72 3.88
C PHE A 91 -22.23 -8.91 3.56
N PRO A 92 -23.45 -8.94 4.13
CA PRO A 92 -24.36 -10.08 3.98
C PRO A 92 -24.74 -10.34 2.52
N ASP A 93 -24.85 -9.29 1.71
CA ASP A 93 -25.28 -9.37 0.31
C ASP A 93 -24.18 -9.91 -0.61
N ALA A 94 -22.91 -9.79 -0.20
CA ALA A 94 -21.76 -10.36 -0.92
C ALA A 94 -21.36 -11.74 -0.38
N SER A 95 -21.75 -12.07 0.86
CA SER A 95 -21.47 -13.37 1.46
C SER A 95 -22.37 -14.47 0.92
N VAL A 96 -21.82 -15.67 0.73
CA VAL A 96 -22.64 -16.86 0.50
C VAL A 96 -23.44 -17.18 1.78
N HIS A 97 -24.75 -17.34 1.66
CA HIS A 97 -25.59 -17.76 2.79
C HIS A 97 -25.15 -19.14 3.29
N GLY A 98 -24.45 -19.16 4.43
CA GLY A 98 -24.16 -20.38 5.18
C GLY A 98 -25.14 -20.59 6.34
N PRO A 99 -25.06 -21.73 7.04
CA PRO A 99 -25.89 -21.96 8.20
C PRO A 99 -25.59 -20.94 9.31
N ASP A 100 -26.63 -20.58 10.06
CA ASP A 100 -26.50 -19.73 11.25
C ASP A 100 -25.52 -20.35 12.24
N LEU A 101 -24.64 -19.51 12.80
CA LEU A 101 -23.74 -19.88 13.88
C LEU A 101 -24.54 -20.20 15.14
N GLN A 102 -24.41 -21.44 15.62
CA GLN A 102 -24.98 -21.89 16.89
C GLN A 102 -23.95 -21.70 18.00
N LEU A 103 -24.16 -20.71 18.86
CA LEU A 103 -23.37 -20.52 20.07
C LEU A 103 -24.02 -21.26 21.25
N PRO A 104 -23.23 -21.92 22.13
CA PRO A 104 -23.76 -22.55 23.34
C PRO A 104 -24.56 -21.56 24.22
N PRO A 105 -25.61 -21.99 24.94
CA PRO A 105 -26.41 -21.10 25.78
C PRO A 105 -25.59 -20.27 26.79
N GLY A 106 -24.60 -20.89 27.44
CA GLY A 106 -23.73 -20.19 28.40
C GLY A 106 -22.87 -19.09 27.77
N GLU A 107 -22.51 -19.23 26.49
CA GLU A 107 -21.77 -18.22 25.73
C GLU A 107 -22.69 -17.04 25.34
N LEU A 108 -23.95 -17.32 25.00
CA LEU A 108 -24.96 -16.27 24.78
C LEU A 108 -25.23 -15.47 26.05
N ASP A 109 -25.27 -16.13 27.21
CA ASP A 109 -25.47 -15.46 28.51
C ASP A 109 -24.25 -14.65 28.93
N LEU A 110 -23.03 -15.09 28.56
CA LEU A 110 -21.82 -14.28 28.71
C LEU A 110 -21.93 -12.97 27.91
N VAL A 111 -22.35 -13.05 26.65
CA VAL A 111 -22.54 -11.87 25.79
C VAL A 111 -23.64 -10.95 26.31
N ARG A 112 -24.79 -11.48 26.73
CA ARG A 112 -25.88 -10.65 27.28
C ARG A 112 -25.43 -9.84 28.50
N ARG A 113 -24.73 -10.49 29.43
CA ARG A 113 -24.11 -9.79 30.56
C ARG A 113 -23.14 -8.73 30.07
N ALA A 114 -22.31 -9.08 29.08
CA ALA A 114 -21.36 -8.14 28.50
C ALA A 114 -22.05 -6.88 27.92
N ILE A 115 -23.18 -7.04 27.24
CA ILE A 115 -24.01 -5.95 26.70
C ILE A 115 -24.61 -5.10 27.83
N HIS A 116 -25.13 -5.73 28.87
CA HIS A 116 -25.74 -5.02 30.00
C HIS A 116 -24.72 -4.22 30.79
N ASP A 117 -23.57 -4.79 31.19
CA ASP A 117 -22.58 -3.98 31.93
C ASP A 117 -21.91 -2.92 31.05
N ALA A 118 -21.96 -3.07 29.73
CA ALA A 118 -21.52 -2.03 28.80
C ALA A 118 -22.54 -0.88 28.62
N GLY A 119 -23.74 -0.96 29.22
CA GLY A 119 -24.79 0.06 29.10
C GLY A 119 -25.53 0.07 27.75
N ILE A 120 -25.06 -0.69 26.76
CA ILE A 120 -25.62 -0.72 25.41
C ILE A 120 -26.73 -1.77 25.27
N SER A 121 -27.73 -1.76 26.16
CA SER A 121 -28.79 -2.80 26.16
C SER A 121 -29.83 -2.62 25.04
N HIS A 122 -30.02 -1.41 24.53
CA HIS A 122 -31.02 -1.11 23.49
C HIS A 122 -30.86 -1.86 22.15
N PRO A 123 -29.65 -2.21 21.64
CA PRO A 123 -29.48 -2.99 20.43
C PRO A 123 -29.32 -4.49 20.72
N GLU A 124 -29.53 -5.00 21.95
CA GLU A 124 -29.27 -6.41 22.31
C GLU A 124 -29.89 -7.38 21.29
N LYS A 125 -31.17 -7.20 20.94
CA LYS A 125 -31.86 -8.04 19.95
C LYS A 125 -31.13 -8.05 18.59
N ARG A 126 -30.61 -6.90 18.15
CA ARG A 126 -29.85 -6.77 16.88
C ARG A 126 -28.47 -7.38 17.00
N ILE A 127 -27.79 -7.20 18.14
CA ILE A 127 -26.50 -7.84 18.45
C ILE A 127 -26.66 -9.36 18.36
N MET A 128 -27.61 -9.93 19.08
CA MET A 128 -27.83 -11.38 19.12
C MET A 128 -28.20 -11.96 17.75
N ALA A 129 -28.95 -11.21 16.94
CA ALA A 129 -29.24 -11.59 15.55
C ALA A 129 -27.98 -11.52 14.66
N GLY A 130 -27.15 -10.49 14.82
CA GLY A 130 -25.89 -10.32 14.09
C GLY A 130 -24.90 -11.44 14.38
N LEU A 131 -24.77 -11.86 15.65
CA LEU A 131 -23.86 -12.94 16.04
C LEU A 131 -24.16 -14.27 15.36
N ARG A 132 -25.44 -14.61 15.19
CA ARG A 132 -25.86 -15.81 14.43
C ARG A 132 -25.42 -15.75 12.97
N LYS A 133 -25.34 -14.54 12.41
CA LYS A 133 -24.91 -14.29 11.03
C LYS A 133 -23.41 -14.03 10.90
N ARG A 134 -22.64 -14.18 11.98
CA ARG A 134 -21.19 -13.86 12.02
C ARG A 134 -20.89 -12.39 11.72
N ASP A 135 -21.82 -11.49 12.05
CA ASP A 135 -21.57 -10.04 12.02
C ASP A 135 -20.54 -9.68 13.10
N ARG A 136 -19.41 -9.12 12.69
CA ARG A 136 -18.28 -8.79 13.55
C ARG A 136 -18.50 -7.50 14.34
N ARG A 137 -19.31 -6.57 13.82
CA ARG A 137 -19.51 -5.23 14.40
C ARG A 137 -20.01 -5.27 15.86
N PRO A 138 -20.99 -6.14 16.23
CA PRO A 138 -21.38 -6.28 17.63
C PRO A 138 -20.26 -6.77 18.56
N LEU A 139 -19.40 -7.69 18.10
CA LEU A 139 -18.29 -8.18 18.92
C LEU A 139 -17.25 -7.09 19.15
N MET A 140 -16.98 -6.29 18.13
CA MET A 140 -16.07 -5.15 18.24
C MET A 140 -16.59 -4.09 19.21
N ALA A 141 -17.88 -3.75 19.12
CA ALA A 141 -18.53 -2.84 20.04
C ALA A 141 -18.41 -3.32 21.51
N ILE A 142 -18.68 -4.60 21.77
CA ILE A 142 -18.53 -5.17 23.11
C ILE A 142 -17.06 -5.19 23.54
N LEU A 143 -16.14 -5.56 22.65
CA LEU A 143 -14.70 -5.57 22.94
C LEU A 143 -14.22 -4.21 23.44
N LEU A 144 -14.55 -3.13 22.71
CA LEU A 144 -14.15 -1.77 23.06
C LEU A 144 -14.64 -1.32 24.45
N THR A 145 -15.76 -1.88 24.93
CA THR A 145 -16.30 -1.55 26.27
C THR A 145 -15.55 -2.23 27.41
N ARG A 146 -14.71 -3.24 27.12
CA ARG A 146 -14.06 -4.10 28.12
C ARG A 146 -12.58 -3.83 28.30
N LEU A 147 -11.96 -3.08 27.39
CA LEU A 147 -10.55 -2.75 27.44
C LEU A 147 -10.35 -1.44 28.23
N SER A 148 -10.24 -1.57 29.55
CA SER A 148 -10.15 -0.43 30.47
C SER A 148 -8.87 0.40 30.31
N ASN A 149 -7.81 -0.17 29.73
CA ASN A 149 -6.53 0.49 29.51
C ASN A 149 -6.21 0.77 28.05
N LEU A 150 -7.22 0.74 27.16
CA LEU A 150 -7.02 1.06 25.75
C LEU A 150 -6.58 2.52 25.60
N GLU A 151 -5.38 2.73 25.07
CA GLU A 151 -4.75 4.03 24.86
C GLU A 151 -4.78 4.45 23.38
N VAL A 152 -4.63 3.48 22.47
CA VAL A 152 -4.53 3.70 21.01
C VAL A 152 -5.42 2.73 20.24
N LEU A 153 -6.22 3.26 19.31
CA LEU A 153 -7.03 2.46 18.40
C LEU A 153 -6.77 2.86 16.94
N PHE A 154 -6.38 1.90 16.12
CA PHE A 154 -6.39 1.97 14.66
C PHE A 154 -7.55 1.11 14.17
N ALA A 155 -8.49 1.68 13.40
CA ALA A 155 -9.69 0.97 12.98
C ALA A 155 -10.09 1.28 11.53
N HIS A 156 -10.31 0.25 10.72
CA HIS A 156 -10.98 0.33 9.42
C HIS A 156 -12.45 -0.01 9.62
N VAL A 157 -13.32 0.98 9.43
CA VAL A 157 -14.73 0.96 9.84
C VAL A 157 -15.61 1.05 8.61
N PRO A 158 -16.63 0.18 8.42
CA PRO A 158 -17.57 0.33 7.34
C PRO A 158 -18.41 1.56 7.61
N ARG A 159 -18.70 2.29 6.53
CA ARG A 159 -19.56 3.48 6.44
C ARG A 159 -20.54 3.73 7.59
N SER A 160 -21.33 2.72 7.94
CA SER A 160 -22.32 2.76 9.00
C SER A 160 -22.14 1.64 10.02
N ASP A 161 -21.89 2.03 11.27
CA ASP A 161 -21.84 1.12 12.40
C ASP A 161 -22.70 1.64 13.58
N PRO A 162 -23.96 1.20 13.68
CA PRO A 162 -24.84 1.60 14.77
C PRO A 162 -24.41 1.03 16.13
N PHE A 163 -23.61 -0.04 16.16
CA PHE A 163 -23.12 -0.64 17.40
C PHE A 163 -21.97 0.19 17.96
N LEU A 164 -21.00 0.57 17.11
CA LEU A 164 -19.95 1.52 17.50
C LEU A 164 -20.57 2.86 17.96
N ALA A 165 -21.54 3.40 17.23
CA ALA A 165 -22.21 4.64 17.62
C ALA A 165 -22.87 4.54 19.00
N SER A 166 -23.44 3.38 19.33
CA SER A 166 -24.03 3.14 20.65
C SER A 166 -22.99 3.13 21.76
N VAL A 167 -21.82 2.51 21.52
CA VAL A 167 -20.70 2.49 22.48
C VAL A 167 -20.13 3.88 22.69
N LEU A 168 -19.93 4.64 21.61
CA LEU A 168 -19.38 5.99 21.68
C LEU A 168 -20.32 6.94 22.43
N ARG A 169 -21.64 6.89 22.17
CA ARG A 169 -22.63 7.68 22.93
C ARG A 169 -22.63 7.31 24.41
N GLN A 170 -22.67 6.01 24.72
CA GLN A 170 -22.64 5.55 26.10
C GLN A 170 -21.35 5.97 26.81
N ALA A 171 -20.20 5.96 26.13
CA ALA A 171 -18.93 6.41 26.70
C ALA A 171 -18.97 7.88 27.08
N VAL A 172 -19.57 8.75 26.25
CA VAL A 172 -19.76 10.18 26.54
C VAL A 172 -20.75 10.37 27.70
N GLU A 173 -21.94 9.77 27.63
CA GLU A 173 -22.97 9.87 28.68
C GLU A 173 -22.48 9.36 30.06
N SER A 174 -21.59 8.36 30.06
CA SER A 174 -21.01 7.82 31.29
C SER A 174 -19.91 8.72 31.87
N GLN A 175 -19.22 9.53 31.05
CA GLN A 175 -18.24 10.51 31.51
C GLN A 175 -18.90 11.75 32.15
N GLU A 176 -20.14 12.04 31.78
CA GLU A 176 -20.95 13.10 32.38
C GLU A 176 -21.52 12.70 33.74
N ASN A 177 -21.76 11.40 33.96
CA ASN A 177 -22.30 10.87 35.21
C ASN A 177 -21.17 10.49 36.19
N GLU A 178 -20.96 11.32 37.23
CA GLU A 178 -19.94 11.08 38.29
C GLU A 178 -20.11 9.75 39.07
N ALA A 179 -21.25 9.07 38.91
CA ALA A 179 -21.55 7.79 39.57
C ALA A 179 -20.81 6.58 38.96
N HIS A 180 -20.18 6.70 37.78
CA HIS A 180 -19.47 5.61 37.12
C HIS A 180 -17.94 5.81 37.18
N PRO A 181 -17.19 5.05 38.02
CA PRO A 181 -15.79 5.36 38.32
C PRO A 181 -14.78 5.06 37.20
N GLN A 182 -15.16 4.26 36.19
CA GLN A 182 -14.43 4.09 34.93
C GLN A 182 -15.43 3.87 33.78
N PRO A 183 -15.67 4.86 32.91
CA PRO A 183 -16.42 4.66 31.67
C PRO A 183 -15.56 3.94 30.62
N ALA A 184 -16.22 3.32 29.63
CA ALA A 184 -15.51 2.75 28.46
C ALA A 184 -14.68 3.84 27.76
N LEU A 185 -13.54 3.46 27.19
CA LEU A 185 -12.64 4.34 26.44
C LEU A 185 -12.07 5.53 27.25
N HIS A 186 -12.14 5.51 28.58
CA HIS A 186 -11.65 6.61 29.42
C HIS A 186 -10.12 6.83 29.38
N LYS A 187 -9.34 5.90 28.82
CA LYS A 187 -7.89 6.08 28.57
C LYS A 187 -7.54 6.26 27.09
N LEU A 188 -8.53 6.22 26.20
CA LEU A 188 -8.29 6.33 24.77
C LEU A 188 -7.78 7.74 24.47
N SER A 189 -6.50 7.82 24.12
CA SER A 189 -5.80 9.09 23.86
C SER A 189 -5.58 9.33 22.36
N LYS A 190 -5.49 8.25 21.58
CA LYS A 190 -5.31 8.30 20.13
C LYS A 190 -6.32 7.42 19.42
N LEU A 191 -7.02 8.01 18.46
CA LEU A 191 -8.02 7.33 17.65
C LEU A 191 -7.77 7.61 16.17
N HIS A 192 -7.46 6.55 15.44
CA HIS A 192 -7.26 6.57 14.01
C HIS A 192 -8.36 5.72 13.38
N ILE A 193 -9.25 6.35 12.62
CA ILE A 193 -10.35 5.69 11.91
C ILE A 193 -10.19 5.93 10.41
N CYS A 194 -10.23 4.84 9.63
CA CYS A 194 -10.27 4.87 8.18
C CYS A 194 -11.55 4.18 7.70
N GLN A 195 -12.08 4.62 6.56
CA GLN A 195 -13.14 3.90 5.87
C GLN A 195 -12.64 2.52 5.44
N GLU A 196 -13.30 1.46 5.90
CA GLU A 196 -13.08 0.11 5.37
C GLU A 196 -13.45 0.07 3.87
N SER A 197 -12.61 -0.58 3.08
CA SER A 197 -12.89 -0.86 1.67
C SER A 197 -14.22 -1.62 1.53
N PRO A 198 -15.25 -1.00 0.90
CA PRO A 198 -16.54 -1.63 0.74
C PRO A 198 -16.40 -2.88 -0.15
N VAL A 199 -17.31 -3.83 0.04
CA VAL A 199 -17.43 -4.96 -0.88
C VAL A 199 -18.57 -4.66 -1.84
N ASP A 200 -18.22 -4.46 -3.11
CA ASP A 200 -19.20 -4.27 -4.17
C ASP A 200 -19.88 -5.60 -4.46
N THR A 201 -21.18 -5.66 -4.20
CA THR A 201 -22.00 -6.78 -4.66
C THR A 201 -22.08 -6.73 -6.18
N PRO A 202 -21.91 -7.85 -6.91
CA PRO A 202 -22.15 -7.88 -8.34
C PRO A 202 -23.54 -7.32 -8.60
N LYS A 203 -23.64 -6.23 -9.39
CA LYS A 203 -24.94 -5.70 -9.82
C LYS A 203 -25.70 -6.86 -10.46
N GLN A 204 -26.96 -7.04 -10.07
CA GLN A 204 -27.83 -8.00 -10.77
C GLN A 204 -27.81 -7.68 -12.28
N PRO A 205 -27.89 -8.70 -13.15
CA PRO A 205 -27.79 -8.51 -14.59
C PRO A 205 -28.75 -7.40 -15.06
N GLU A 206 -28.24 -6.57 -15.97
CA GLU A 206 -28.72 -5.26 -16.44
C GLU A 206 -30.14 -5.22 -17.04
N ASP A 207 -30.94 -6.28 -16.92
CA ASP A 207 -32.31 -6.37 -17.44
C ASP A 207 -33.37 -5.75 -16.50
N SER A 208 -32.94 -5.15 -15.39
CA SER A 208 -33.83 -4.35 -14.53
C SER A 208 -33.78 -2.92 -15.04
N GLU A 209 -34.88 -2.42 -15.62
CA GLU A 209 -34.95 -1.02 -16.05
C GLU A 209 -34.47 -0.12 -14.89
N PRO A 210 -33.64 0.90 -15.16
CA PRO A 210 -33.18 1.83 -14.14
C PRO A 210 -34.40 2.61 -13.65
N ASP A 211 -35.09 2.06 -12.65
CA ASP A 211 -36.11 2.78 -11.94
C ASP A 211 -35.46 4.06 -11.39
N SER A 212 -36.12 5.16 -11.73
CA SER A 212 -35.75 6.56 -11.52
C SER A 212 -34.92 6.85 -10.26
N ASP A 213 -33.85 7.62 -10.43
CA ASP A 213 -33.25 8.48 -9.40
C ASP A 213 -32.84 7.80 -8.08
N ASP A 214 -32.29 6.58 -8.11
CA ASP A 214 -31.57 6.01 -6.96
C ASP A 214 -30.24 6.77 -6.71
N GLU A 215 -30.38 7.97 -6.16
CA GLU A 215 -29.36 8.89 -5.66
C GLU A 215 -28.44 8.25 -4.58
N GLU A 216 -28.76 7.06 -4.08
CA GLU A 216 -27.96 6.35 -3.08
C GLU A 216 -26.76 5.57 -3.64
N SER A 217 -26.63 5.41 -4.97
CA SER A 217 -25.46 4.74 -5.55
C SER A 217 -24.15 5.53 -5.38
N VAL A 218 -24.23 6.85 -5.22
CA VAL A 218 -23.06 7.74 -5.17
C VAL A 218 -22.37 7.71 -3.80
N SER A 219 -23.10 7.60 -2.69
CA SER A 219 -22.57 7.86 -1.34
C SER A 219 -21.95 6.63 -0.63
N ARG A 220 -21.79 5.48 -1.28
CA ARG A 220 -21.45 4.19 -0.62
C ARG A 220 -20.05 4.12 0.04
N GLU A 221 -19.15 5.04 -0.28
CA GLU A 221 -17.70 4.88 0.00
C GLU A 221 -17.14 5.76 1.13
N ALA A 222 -17.97 6.45 1.94
CA ALA A 222 -17.47 7.41 2.95
C ALA A 222 -17.92 7.13 4.38
N LEU A 223 -17.09 7.47 5.38
CA LEU A 223 -17.42 7.36 6.81
C LEU A 223 -18.48 8.41 7.15
N ARG A 224 -19.57 8.00 7.80
CA ARG A 224 -20.62 8.94 8.18
C ARG A 224 -20.39 9.47 9.59
N LEU A 225 -20.24 10.80 9.69
CA LEU A 225 -20.04 11.49 10.95
C LEU A 225 -21.20 11.28 11.96
N GLU A 226 -22.42 11.01 11.50
CA GLU A 226 -23.58 10.73 12.37
C GLU A 226 -23.36 9.58 13.38
N TYR A 227 -22.49 8.62 13.04
CA TYR A 227 -22.14 7.49 13.91
C TYR A 227 -20.89 7.75 14.75
N LEU A 228 -20.06 8.71 14.35
CA LEU A 228 -18.73 8.93 14.90
C LEU A 228 -18.61 10.23 15.69
N TRP A 229 -19.54 11.17 15.58
CA TRP A 229 -19.47 12.47 16.26
C TRP A 229 -19.16 12.42 17.77
N PRO A 230 -19.56 11.39 18.57
CA PRO A 230 -19.25 11.40 19.99
C PRO A 230 -17.75 11.29 20.30
N VAL A 231 -16.92 10.86 19.33
CA VAL A 231 -15.45 10.83 19.52
C VAL A 231 -14.89 12.23 19.83
N PHE A 232 -15.52 13.29 19.32
CA PHE A 232 -15.09 14.66 19.56
C PHE A 232 -15.27 15.09 21.02
N ARG A 233 -16.15 14.44 21.79
CA ARG A 233 -16.36 14.75 23.21
C ARG A 233 -15.57 13.87 24.19
N LEU A 234 -14.89 12.82 23.72
CA LEU A 234 -14.16 11.90 24.62
C LEU A 234 -13.05 12.66 25.36
N ARG A 235 -13.14 12.72 26.70
CA ARG A 235 -12.27 13.61 27.51
C ARG A 235 -10.78 13.32 27.40
N SER A 236 -10.41 12.06 27.24
CA SER A 236 -9.02 11.62 27.19
C SER A 236 -8.42 11.68 25.79
N LEU A 237 -9.25 11.91 24.76
CA LEU A 237 -8.82 11.87 23.37
C LEU A 237 -8.04 13.13 23.02
N GLN A 238 -6.76 12.96 22.68
CA GLN A 238 -5.84 14.03 22.31
C GLN A 238 -5.55 14.04 20.81
N GLU A 239 -5.67 12.89 20.15
CA GLU A 239 -5.34 12.70 18.75
C GLU A 239 -6.49 12.00 18.03
N LEU A 240 -7.03 12.64 17.00
CA LEU A 240 -8.11 12.11 16.17
C LEU A 240 -7.72 12.17 14.70
N SER A 241 -7.67 11.01 14.05
CA SER A 241 -7.50 10.88 12.61
C SER A 241 -8.72 10.21 11.99
N MET A 242 -9.29 10.84 10.97
CA MET A 242 -10.45 10.34 10.23
C MET A 242 -10.16 10.37 8.74
N VAL A 243 -10.12 9.20 8.11
CA VAL A 243 -9.77 9.03 6.69
C VAL A 243 -10.95 8.51 5.89
N GLY A 244 -11.25 9.16 4.78
CA GLY A 244 -12.46 8.89 3.98
C GLY A 244 -13.72 9.42 4.65
N LEU A 245 -13.62 10.52 5.41
CA LEU A 245 -14.75 11.13 6.10
C LEU A 245 -15.72 11.80 5.11
N ASP A 246 -17.02 11.55 5.30
CA ASP A 246 -18.06 12.43 4.77
C ASP A 246 -18.33 13.56 5.78
N THR A 247 -17.97 14.77 5.40
CA THR A 247 -18.14 15.97 6.21
C THR A 247 -19.53 16.58 6.12
N ASP A 248 -20.42 16.04 5.28
CA ASP A 248 -21.78 16.57 5.11
C ASP A 248 -22.50 16.63 6.47
N LYS A 249 -23.11 17.79 6.75
CA LYS A 249 -23.87 18.06 7.98
C LYS A 249 -23.05 17.95 9.27
N ALA A 250 -21.72 18.06 9.22
CA ALA A 250 -20.92 18.14 10.43
C ALA A 250 -21.37 19.25 11.38
N ALA A 251 -21.82 20.39 10.84
CA ALA A 251 -22.39 21.47 11.64
C ALA A 251 -23.56 20.99 12.52
N VAL A 252 -24.46 20.18 11.96
CA VAL A 252 -25.65 19.65 12.65
C VAL A 252 -25.27 18.66 13.75
N TRP A 253 -24.29 17.80 13.50
CA TRP A 253 -23.88 16.78 14.48
C TRP A 253 -23.02 17.34 15.61
N LEU A 254 -22.39 18.49 15.38
CA LEU A 254 -21.42 19.11 16.30
C LEU A 254 -21.91 20.44 16.90
N GLU A 255 -23.22 20.76 16.82
CA GLU A 255 -23.81 22.01 17.35
C GLU A 255 -23.55 22.25 18.86
N THR A 256 -23.25 21.21 19.64
CA THR A 256 -23.06 21.30 21.09
C THR A 256 -21.63 21.70 21.48
N VAL A 257 -21.46 22.89 22.08
CA VAL A 257 -20.19 23.53 22.47
C VAL A 257 -19.50 22.88 23.69
N GLU A 258 -19.53 21.55 23.80
CA GLU A 258 -18.69 20.89 24.81
C GLU A 258 -17.24 20.89 24.33
N THR A 259 -16.37 21.39 25.20
CA THR A 259 -14.97 21.60 24.87
C THR A 259 -14.24 20.27 24.66
N SER A 260 -13.69 20.06 23.46
CA SER A 260 -12.86 18.90 23.16
C SER A 260 -11.40 19.12 23.60
N HIS A 261 -10.77 18.04 24.08
CA HIS A 261 -9.34 18.00 24.48
C HIS A 261 -8.40 17.58 23.33
N ILE A 262 -8.94 17.41 22.13
CA ILE A 262 -8.15 17.07 20.94
C ILE A 262 -7.11 18.18 20.70
N GLU A 263 -5.86 17.78 20.56
CA GLU A 263 -4.75 18.65 20.21
C GLU A 263 -4.25 18.40 18.79
N SER A 264 -4.52 17.21 18.24
CA SER A 264 -4.08 16.79 16.91
C SER A 264 -5.28 16.26 16.13
N LEU A 265 -5.64 16.95 15.05
CA LEU A 265 -6.81 16.63 14.22
C LEU A 265 -6.38 16.41 12.77
N TYR A 266 -6.62 15.20 12.26
CA TYR A 266 -6.28 14.80 10.90
C TYR A 266 -7.55 14.40 10.14
N LEU A 267 -7.94 15.20 9.16
CA LEU A 267 -9.16 15.00 8.37
C LEU A 267 -8.79 14.77 6.91
N ILE A 268 -9.08 13.58 6.41
CA ILE A 268 -8.97 13.26 4.99
C ILE A 268 -10.38 12.98 4.48
N SER A 269 -10.92 13.90 3.70
CA SER A 269 -12.27 13.79 3.14
C SER A 269 -12.35 12.67 2.11
N ASN A 270 -13.52 12.05 1.97
CA ASN A 270 -13.79 11.18 0.83
C ASN A 270 -13.91 11.99 -0.46
N TRP A 271 -13.51 11.43 -1.61
CA TRP A 271 -13.57 12.07 -2.93
C TRP A 271 -14.98 12.47 -3.41
N ARG A 272 -16.01 11.95 -2.75
CA ARG A 272 -17.41 12.30 -2.98
C ARG A 272 -18.03 13.07 -1.82
N SER A 273 -17.26 13.47 -0.81
CA SER A 273 -17.82 14.21 0.32
C SER A 273 -18.23 15.62 -0.09
N ILE A 274 -19.31 16.11 0.51
CA ILE A 274 -19.70 17.52 0.44
C ILE A 274 -19.19 18.17 1.72
N CYS A 275 -18.38 19.21 1.58
CA CYS A 275 -17.91 19.99 2.72
C CYS A 275 -18.40 21.42 2.54
N THR A 276 -19.28 21.89 3.43
CA THR A 276 -19.68 23.29 3.47
C THR A 276 -18.81 24.06 4.47
N TYR A 277 -18.73 25.38 4.35
CA TYR A 277 -18.00 26.20 5.32
C TYR A 277 -18.51 25.99 6.78
N PRO A 278 -19.82 25.98 7.07
CA PRO A 278 -20.31 25.66 8.41
C PRO A 278 -19.86 24.28 8.91
N ASP A 279 -19.80 23.27 8.04
CA ASP A 279 -19.36 21.93 8.41
C ASP A 279 -17.87 21.89 8.78
N LEU A 280 -17.03 22.52 7.95
CA LEU A 280 -15.60 22.63 8.22
C LEU A 280 -15.34 23.44 9.50
N GLN A 281 -16.05 24.56 9.65
CA GLN A 281 -15.96 25.40 10.84
C GLN A 281 -16.34 24.61 12.08
N ALA A 282 -17.44 23.85 12.06
CA ALA A 282 -17.85 23.04 13.20
C ALA A 282 -16.80 22.00 13.60
N LEU A 283 -16.15 21.34 12.63
CA LEU A 283 -15.07 20.37 12.87
C LEU A 283 -13.83 21.02 13.51
N ILE A 284 -13.41 22.17 13.00
CA ILE A 284 -12.21 22.90 13.49
C ILE A 284 -12.50 23.63 14.81
N ASP A 285 -13.75 24.00 15.07
CA ASP A 285 -14.15 24.70 16.29
C ASP A 285 -14.39 23.76 17.48
N GLN A 286 -14.50 22.43 17.30
CA GLN A 286 -14.64 21.50 18.44
C GLN A 286 -13.44 21.55 19.41
N PRO A 287 -12.19 21.46 18.95
CA PRO A 287 -11.03 21.48 19.83
C PRO A 287 -10.83 22.87 20.44
N ASN A 288 -10.31 22.90 21.67
CA ASN A 288 -9.98 24.17 22.33
C ASN A 288 -8.68 24.79 21.85
N SER A 289 -7.69 23.96 21.52
CA SER A 289 -6.31 24.40 21.26
C SER A 289 -5.60 23.37 20.38
N LEU A 290 -5.83 23.45 19.06
CA LEU A 290 -5.14 22.58 18.10
C LEU A 290 -3.65 22.92 18.02
N LYS A 291 -2.82 21.89 18.13
CA LYS A 291 -1.36 21.93 17.92
C LYS A 291 -0.99 21.38 16.54
N ASN A 292 -1.64 20.31 16.10
CA ASN A 292 -1.42 19.71 14.79
C ASN A 292 -2.74 19.65 14.03
N PHE A 293 -2.73 20.10 12.79
CA PHE A 293 -3.90 20.07 11.93
C PHE A 293 -3.54 19.57 10.54
N THR A 294 -4.26 18.54 10.09
CA THR A 294 -4.19 18.05 8.71
C THR A 294 -5.56 18.08 8.07
N LEU A 295 -5.63 18.59 6.85
CA LEU A 295 -6.85 18.64 6.06
C LEU A 295 -6.55 18.29 4.60
N THR A 296 -7.09 17.17 4.13
CA THR A 296 -7.14 16.83 2.71
C THR A 296 -8.57 16.98 2.20
N LEU A 297 -8.78 17.94 1.30
CA LEU A 297 -10.05 18.16 0.62
C LEU A 297 -10.02 17.56 -0.78
N ASN A 298 -10.97 16.71 -1.08
CA ASN A 298 -11.17 16.21 -2.44
C ASN A 298 -12.37 16.93 -3.05
N ASP A 299 -12.13 18.07 -3.69
CA ASP A 299 -13.21 18.79 -4.37
C ASP A 299 -13.60 18.01 -5.64
N ASN A 300 -14.90 17.81 -5.87
CA ASN A 300 -15.39 17.15 -7.08
C ASN A 300 -16.02 18.20 -8.01
N PRO A 301 -15.33 18.61 -9.09
CA PRO A 301 -15.82 19.67 -9.97
C PRO A 301 -16.89 19.18 -10.94
N PHE A 302 -17.02 17.85 -11.10
CA PHE A 302 -17.87 17.22 -12.10
C PHE A 302 -19.30 16.99 -11.61
N ASP A 303 -19.55 17.16 -10.31
CA ASP A 303 -20.89 17.06 -9.76
C ASP A 303 -21.55 18.45 -9.69
N ALA A 304 -22.35 18.76 -10.72
CA ALA A 304 -23.10 20.01 -10.84
C ALA A 304 -24.06 20.26 -9.66
N ARG A 305 -24.46 19.21 -8.92
CA ARG A 305 -25.29 19.34 -7.70
C ARG A 305 -24.44 19.70 -6.47
N ARG A 306 -23.11 19.52 -6.54
CA ARG A 306 -22.15 19.69 -5.45
C ARG A 306 -21.13 20.80 -5.71
N ASN A 307 -21.54 21.83 -6.45
CA ASN A 307 -20.68 22.96 -6.81
C ASN A 307 -20.26 23.86 -5.61
N ILE A 308 -20.48 23.41 -4.38
CA ILE A 308 -20.07 24.08 -3.15
C ILE A 308 -18.63 23.69 -2.89
N VAL A 309 -17.72 24.62 -3.17
CA VAL A 309 -16.29 24.47 -2.93
C VAL A 309 -15.91 25.43 -1.81
N ILE A 310 -15.23 24.93 -0.79
CA ILE A 310 -14.73 25.79 0.29
C ILE A 310 -13.57 26.60 -0.26
N SER A 311 -13.63 27.92 -0.06
CA SER A 311 -12.54 28.83 -0.42
C SER A 311 -11.36 28.69 0.55
N ASN A 312 -10.15 28.99 0.08
CA ASN A 312 -8.96 29.04 0.91
C ASN A 312 -9.08 30.09 2.03
N VAL A 313 -9.85 31.17 1.80
CA VAL A 313 -10.16 32.20 2.81
C VAL A 313 -11.02 31.62 3.93
N GLU A 314 -12.00 30.79 3.59
CA GLU A 314 -12.85 30.11 4.58
C GLU A 314 -12.05 29.13 5.45
N ILE A 315 -11.14 28.35 4.84
CA ILE A 315 -10.22 27.47 5.60
C ILE A 315 -9.35 28.32 6.54
N TRP A 316 -8.77 29.41 6.03
CA TRP A 316 -7.97 30.35 6.82
C TRP A 316 -8.73 30.94 8.01
N ASN A 317 -9.99 31.34 7.80
CA ASN A 317 -10.84 31.91 8.85
C ASN A 317 -11.08 30.92 9.99
N CYS A 318 -11.29 29.63 9.68
CA CYS A 318 -11.47 28.60 10.69
C CYS A 318 -10.21 28.44 11.57
N LEU A 319 -9.02 28.58 11.00
CA LEU A 319 -7.76 28.39 11.72
C LEU A 319 -7.39 29.55 12.65
N GLN A 320 -8.00 30.73 12.50
CA GLN A 320 -7.69 31.90 13.34
C GLN A 320 -7.90 31.62 14.84
N LYS A 321 -8.89 30.79 15.19
CA LYS A 321 -9.15 30.38 16.58
C LYS A 321 -7.91 29.75 17.23
N HIS A 322 -7.12 29.02 16.46
CA HIS A 322 -5.98 28.23 16.91
C HIS A 322 -4.63 28.91 16.62
N GLN A 323 -4.63 30.20 16.27
CA GLN A 323 -3.45 30.97 15.91
C GLN A 323 -2.34 30.87 16.97
N GLN A 324 -2.71 30.86 18.26
CA GLN A 324 -1.75 30.82 19.37
C GLN A 324 -1.25 29.40 19.70
N SER A 325 -1.91 28.34 19.25
CA SER A 325 -1.60 26.96 19.65
C SER A 325 -0.98 26.13 18.53
N LEU A 326 -1.30 26.44 17.27
CA LEU A 326 -0.89 25.64 16.12
C LEU A 326 0.63 25.63 15.93
N LYS A 327 1.16 24.42 15.80
CA LYS A 327 2.58 24.11 15.56
C LYS A 327 2.81 23.45 14.19
N THR A 328 1.84 22.68 13.73
CA THR A 328 1.89 21.95 12.46
C THR A 328 0.61 22.19 11.69
N ILE A 329 0.74 22.55 10.41
CA ILE A 329 -0.36 22.62 9.45
C ILE A 329 0.03 21.81 8.22
N ASP A 330 -0.88 20.94 7.80
CA ASP A 330 -0.77 20.13 6.58
C ASP A 330 -2.09 20.22 5.81
N ILE A 331 -2.14 21.01 4.74
CA ILE A 331 -3.37 21.22 3.98
C ILE A 331 -3.13 20.91 2.52
N CYS A 332 -3.97 20.02 1.97
CA CYS A 332 -3.90 19.68 0.57
C CYS A 332 -5.29 19.57 -0.07
N ARG A 333 -5.38 19.91 -1.36
CA ARG A 333 -6.57 19.76 -2.19
C ARG A 333 -6.27 18.88 -3.39
N SER A 334 -7.20 18.02 -3.78
CA SER A 334 -7.00 17.08 -4.90
C SER A 334 -6.80 17.77 -6.25
N LYS A 335 -5.96 17.15 -7.10
CA LYS A 335 -5.48 17.57 -8.44
C LYS A 335 -6.44 18.19 -9.46
N GLN A 336 -7.76 18.07 -9.32
CA GLN A 336 -8.69 18.34 -10.42
C GLN A 336 -9.44 19.68 -10.33
N THR A 337 -9.13 20.52 -9.33
CA THR A 337 -10.05 21.60 -8.91
C THR A 337 -9.39 22.89 -8.49
N HIS A 338 -8.28 23.27 -9.11
CA HIS A 338 -7.83 24.65 -8.96
C HIS A 338 -8.81 25.58 -9.69
N ARG A 339 -9.69 26.23 -8.91
CA ARG A 339 -10.60 27.26 -9.38
C ARG A 339 -10.06 28.62 -8.97
N ASP A 340 -10.11 29.57 -9.89
CA ASP A 340 -9.84 31.01 -9.65
C ASP A 340 -10.58 31.55 -8.41
N GLU A 341 -11.76 31.00 -8.15
CA GLU A 341 -12.67 31.41 -7.09
C GLU A 341 -12.23 30.97 -5.68
N ASN A 342 -11.20 30.12 -5.55
CA ASN A 342 -10.77 29.61 -4.24
C ASN A 342 -10.13 30.71 -3.36
N GLY A 343 -9.66 31.82 -3.92
CA GLY A 343 -8.99 32.89 -3.16
C GLY A 343 -7.69 32.43 -2.48
N ASN A 344 -7.15 33.20 -1.52
CA ASN A 344 -5.79 33.01 -0.99
C ASN A 344 -5.82 32.69 0.52
N PHE A 345 -4.96 31.77 0.99
CA PHE A 345 -4.98 31.20 2.36
C PHE A 345 -4.44 32.12 3.49
N GLY A 346 -4.49 33.45 3.34
CA GLY A 346 -4.03 34.37 4.38
C GLY A 346 -2.53 34.30 4.70
N LEU A 347 -2.11 34.92 5.81
CA LEU A 347 -0.70 35.15 6.16
C LEU A 347 -0.25 34.34 7.39
N LEU A 348 0.34 33.17 7.19
CA LEU A 348 0.79 32.27 8.26
C LEU A 348 1.78 32.86 9.27
N ARG A 349 2.46 33.97 8.94
CA ARG A 349 3.35 34.70 9.86
C ARG A 349 2.67 35.16 11.14
N THR A 350 1.34 35.22 11.17
CA THR A 350 0.58 35.58 12.36
C THR A 350 0.56 34.46 13.41
N PHE A 351 1.01 33.24 13.08
CA PHE A 351 1.01 32.07 13.97
C PHE A 351 2.36 31.94 14.67
N PRO A 352 2.51 32.44 15.92
CA PRO A 352 3.83 32.53 16.57
C PRO A 352 4.47 31.17 16.85
N ASN A 353 3.68 30.10 16.97
CA ASN A 353 4.16 28.76 17.34
C ASN A 353 4.27 27.80 16.15
N LEU A 354 3.94 28.25 14.93
CA LEU A 354 3.90 27.42 13.74
C LEU A 354 5.32 27.10 13.25
N ARG A 355 5.67 25.81 13.26
CA ARG A 355 7.00 25.28 12.95
C ARG A 355 7.02 24.43 11.69
N HIS A 356 5.95 23.70 11.43
CA HIS A 356 5.88 22.76 10.32
C HIS A 356 4.72 23.14 9.41
N VAL A 357 5.02 23.48 8.16
CA VAL A 357 4.03 23.88 7.16
C VAL A 357 4.13 22.94 5.97
N ARG A 358 3.04 22.25 5.66
CA ARG A 358 2.87 21.47 4.42
C ARG A 358 1.63 21.95 3.69
N ILE A 359 1.80 22.46 2.48
CA ILE A 359 0.70 23.10 1.77
C ILE A 359 1.01 23.27 0.30
N GLN A 360 -0.05 23.34 -0.51
CA GLN A 360 0.03 23.71 -1.91
C GLN A 360 0.55 25.15 -2.10
N SER A 361 1.50 25.32 -3.03
CA SER A 361 2.15 26.61 -3.29
C SER A 361 1.17 27.70 -3.76
N GLU A 362 0.25 27.31 -4.62
CA GLU A 362 -0.86 28.08 -5.18
C GLU A 362 -1.94 28.39 -4.15
N MET A 363 -2.09 27.57 -3.10
CA MET A 363 -2.97 27.91 -1.99
C MET A 363 -2.38 29.04 -1.13
N LEU A 364 -1.06 29.00 -0.91
CA LEU A 364 -0.34 30.06 -0.18
C LEU A 364 -0.25 31.37 -0.97
N LEU A 365 0.05 31.30 -2.26
CA LEU A 365 0.39 32.47 -3.09
C LEU A 365 -0.70 32.88 -4.08
N GLY A 366 -1.81 32.14 -4.16
CA GLY A 366 -2.91 32.38 -5.11
C GLY A 366 -2.53 32.15 -6.57
N GLY A 367 -3.36 32.66 -7.48
CA GLY A 367 -2.99 32.85 -8.89
C GLY A 367 -3.20 31.67 -9.85
N CYS A 368 -3.92 30.61 -9.48
CA CYS A 368 -4.24 29.56 -10.46
C CYS A 368 -5.12 30.12 -11.61
N CYS A 369 -4.94 29.57 -12.82
CA CYS A 369 -5.78 29.67 -14.01
C CYS A 369 -6.40 31.03 -14.39
N GLY A 370 -5.68 32.15 -14.21
CA GLY A 370 -6.10 33.46 -14.72
C GLY A 370 -6.42 34.49 -13.64
N SER A 371 -6.38 34.10 -12.36
CA SER A 371 -6.36 35.04 -11.25
C SER A 371 -4.99 35.72 -11.12
N PRO A 372 -4.92 37.02 -10.75
CA PRO A 372 -3.64 37.64 -10.44
C PRO A 372 -3.00 36.91 -9.24
N PRO A 373 -1.69 36.61 -9.29
CA PRO A 373 -0.98 36.08 -8.14
C PRO A 373 -1.13 37.03 -6.95
N ALA A 374 -1.08 36.48 -5.73
CA ALA A 374 -1.14 37.29 -4.53
C ALA A 374 -0.05 38.37 -4.54
N PRO A 375 -0.30 39.55 -3.97
CA PRO A 375 0.70 40.63 -3.91
C PRO A 375 1.84 40.34 -2.92
N PHE A 376 1.92 39.14 -2.36
CA PHE A 376 2.85 38.74 -1.30
C PHE A 376 3.62 37.48 -1.70
N ARG A 377 4.86 37.37 -1.23
CA ARG A 377 5.79 36.26 -1.52
C ARG A 377 5.88 35.29 -0.34
N LEU A 378 6.53 34.15 -0.51
CA LEU A 378 6.69 33.14 0.56
C LEU A 378 7.24 33.75 1.86
N LYS A 379 8.26 34.62 1.76
CA LYS A 379 8.85 35.29 2.93
C LYS A 379 7.88 36.20 3.69
N ASP A 380 6.88 36.76 3.00
CA ASP A 380 5.88 37.64 3.58
C ASP A 380 4.77 36.84 4.27
N THR A 381 4.55 35.61 3.82
CA THR A 381 3.48 34.71 4.29
C THR A 381 3.94 33.80 5.42
N LEU A 382 5.17 33.28 5.40
CA LEU A 382 5.63 32.24 6.33
C LEU A 382 6.08 32.81 7.69
N PRO A 383 5.94 32.05 8.80
CA PRO A 383 6.37 32.48 10.12
C PRO A 383 7.89 32.36 10.30
N ARG A 384 8.49 33.25 11.08
CA ARG A 384 9.92 33.19 11.42
C ARG A 384 10.32 31.96 12.25
N THR A 385 9.35 31.32 12.90
CA THR A 385 9.51 30.09 13.71
C THR A 385 9.47 28.82 12.88
N LEU A 386 9.38 28.92 11.56
CA LEU A 386 9.35 27.79 10.64
C LEU A 386 10.64 26.96 10.74
N GLU A 387 10.46 25.66 11.01
CA GLU A 387 11.48 24.63 11.02
C GLU A 387 11.47 23.81 9.73
N THR A 388 10.29 23.47 9.20
CA THR A 388 10.18 22.67 7.97
C THR A 388 9.10 23.19 7.04
N LEU A 389 9.42 23.30 5.75
CA LEU A 389 8.49 23.64 4.68
C LEU A 389 8.32 22.47 3.72
N THR A 390 7.08 22.05 3.45
CA THR A 390 6.75 21.12 2.37
C THR A 390 5.79 21.79 1.41
N LEU A 391 6.14 21.85 0.13
CA LEU A 391 5.27 22.38 -0.92
C LEU A 391 4.76 21.24 -1.80
N TYR A 392 3.44 21.09 -1.85
CA TYR A 392 2.77 20.17 -2.77
C TYR A 392 2.75 20.80 -4.17
N GLY A 393 3.21 20.05 -5.17
CA GLY A 393 3.50 20.53 -6.52
C GLY A 393 2.51 20.14 -7.61
N GLU A 394 1.32 19.63 -7.26
CA GLU A 394 0.50 18.81 -8.17
C GLU A 394 -0.08 19.51 -9.43
N GLU A 395 -0.19 20.85 -9.43
CA GLU A 395 -0.12 21.73 -10.64
C GLU A 395 0.68 23.03 -10.35
N GLY A 396 1.15 23.23 -9.12
CA GLY A 396 1.53 24.55 -8.59
C GLY A 396 2.85 25.12 -9.12
N PHE A 397 3.83 24.27 -9.43
CA PHE A 397 5.16 24.74 -9.84
C PHE A 397 5.18 25.29 -11.28
N GLY A 398 4.33 24.77 -12.16
CA GLY A 398 4.07 25.33 -13.49
C GLY A 398 3.29 26.64 -13.45
N VAL A 399 2.37 26.77 -12.49
CA VAL A 399 1.53 27.98 -12.31
C VAL A 399 2.33 29.14 -11.69
N ILE A 400 3.26 28.85 -10.77
CA ILE A 400 4.07 29.85 -10.09
C ILE A 400 5.55 29.68 -10.49
N PRO A 401 5.95 30.22 -11.66
CA PRO A 401 7.26 29.95 -12.23
C PRO A 401 8.42 30.54 -11.42
N ASP A 402 8.15 31.47 -10.50
CA ASP A 402 9.18 32.10 -9.65
C ASP A 402 9.34 31.45 -8.28
N ILE A 403 8.69 30.30 -7.99
CA ILE A 403 8.89 29.53 -6.74
C ILE A 403 10.37 29.29 -6.42
N PRO A 404 11.24 28.84 -7.36
CA PRO A 404 12.67 28.66 -7.07
C PRO A 404 13.31 29.93 -6.52
N LEU A 405 12.99 31.08 -7.12
CA LEU A 405 13.52 32.38 -6.69
C LEU A 405 12.99 32.76 -5.31
N GLN A 406 11.71 32.52 -5.03
CA GLN A 406 11.13 32.78 -3.71
C GLN A 406 11.75 31.89 -2.62
N LEU A 407 12.04 30.61 -2.92
CA LEU A 407 12.74 29.71 -2.01
C LEU A 407 14.19 30.16 -1.78
N MET A 408 14.90 30.60 -2.82
CA MET A 408 16.24 31.19 -2.67
C MET A 408 16.22 32.43 -1.77
N GLU A 409 15.18 33.27 -1.87
CA GLU A 409 15.00 34.42 -0.98
C GLU A 409 14.82 34.01 0.48
N LEU A 410 14.07 32.93 0.76
CA LEU A 410 13.91 32.40 2.12
C LEU A 410 15.25 31.94 2.70
N ILE A 411 16.07 31.25 1.91
CA ILE A 411 17.38 30.73 2.35
C ILE A 411 18.40 31.85 2.52
N SER A 412 18.39 32.84 1.64
CA SER A 412 19.35 33.96 1.65
C SER A 412 19.08 34.99 2.77
N GLY A 413 17.86 35.01 3.34
CA GLY A 413 17.49 35.87 4.45
C GLY A 413 18.06 35.35 5.78
N GLU A 414 19.33 35.67 6.08
CA GLU A 414 20.06 35.14 7.25
C GLU A 414 19.29 35.28 8.57
N ASP A 415 18.56 36.38 8.77
CA ASP A 415 17.83 36.69 10.00
C ASP A 415 16.32 36.43 9.95
N ASP A 416 15.77 36.09 8.78
CA ASP A 416 14.31 36.00 8.60
C ASP A 416 13.75 34.62 8.97
N PHE A 417 14.50 33.54 8.70
CA PHE A 417 14.11 32.15 9.01
C PHE A 417 15.25 31.40 9.70
N PRO A 418 15.59 31.74 10.95
CA PRO A 418 16.77 31.18 11.63
C PRO A 418 16.62 29.70 12.04
N TYR A 419 15.39 29.17 12.08
CA TYR A 419 15.10 27.80 12.52
C TYR A 419 14.85 26.81 11.39
N LEU A 420 14.84 27.26 10.13
CA LEU A 420 14.53 26.42 8.98
C LEU A 420 15.61 25.35 8.81
N THR A 421 15.23 24.09 8.90
CA THR A 421 16.12 22.93 8.76
C THR A 421 15.82 22.09 7.53
N ALA A 422 14.60 22.15 6.96
CA ALA A 422 14.26 21.37 5.77
C ALA A 422 13.27 22.06 4.82
N ILE A 423 13.50 21.89 3.52
CA ILE A 423 12.56 22.20 2.44
C ILE A 423 12.31 20.92 1.64
N VAL A 424 11.04 20.57 1.46
CA VAL A 424 10.61 19.40 0.68
C VAL A 424 9.67 19.85 -0.43
N LEU A 425 9.93 19.41 -1.65
CA LEU A 425 9.02 19.60 -2.79
C LEU A 425 8.42 18.25 -3.19
N ASP A 426 7.12 18.22 -3.42
CA ASP A 426 6.35 17.01 -3.74
C ASP A 426 5.70 17.16 -5.12
N ASP A 427 6.49 16.97 -6.19
CA ASP A 427 6.08 16.63 -7.57
C ASP A 427 7.35 16.51 -8.43
N ILE A 428 7.47 15.45 -9.22
CA ILE A 428 8.66 15.17 -10.03
C ILE A 428 8.56 15.83 -11.41
N ALA A 429 7.42 15.72 -12.11
CA ALA A 429 7.43 15.89 -13.57
C ALA A 429 7.86 17.31 -14.01
N GLU A 430 7.55 18.34 -13.23
CA GLU A 430 7.84 19.73 -13.58
C GLU A 430 9.19 20.24 -13.06
N LEU A 431 9.86 19.50 -12.17
CA LEU A 431 11.13 19.93 -11.55
C LEU A 431 12.35 19.49 -12.35
N TYR A 432 12.21 18.51 -13.24
CA TYR A 432 13.27 18.01 -14.11
C TYR A 432 13.22 18.67 -15.50
N GLU A 433 14.37 18.71 -16.18
CA GLU A 433 14.41 19.02 -17.61
C GLU A 433 13.93 17.80 -18.41
N ASP A 434 12.97 17.98 -19.33
CA ASP A 434 12.53 17.02 -20.36
C ASP A 434 12.99 15.55 -20.19
N PHE A 435 12.32 14.81 -19.30
CA PHE A 435 12.58 13.39 -18.97
C PHE A 435 14.02 13.02 -18.55
N SER A 436 14.95 13.97 -18.45
CA SER A 436 16.38 13.73 -18.27
C SER A 436 16.79 13.33 -16.85
N GLN A 437 15.84 13.26 -15.90
CA GLN A 437 16.09 13.12 -14.46
C GLN A 437 17.07 14.18 -13.88
N GLU A 438 17.50 15.18 -14.67
CA GLU A 438 18.31 16.29 -14.20
C GLU A 438 17.41 17.43 -13.72
N LEU A 439 17.65 17.92 -12.50
CA LEU A 439 16.90 19.04 -11.95
C LEU A 439 17.11 20.29 -12.80
N ARG A 440 16.05 21.08 -13.00
CA ARG A 440 16.18 22.37 -13.69
C ARG A 440 17.24 23.23 -13.00
N PRO A 441 18.03 24.03 -13.75
CA PRO A 441 19.17 24.79 -13.21
C PRO A 441 18.85 25.63 -11.97
N GLN A 442 17.64 26.18 -11.89
CA GLN A 442 17.20 26.98 -10.74
C GLN A 442 17.10 26.14 -9.45
N TYR A 443 16.60 24.91 -9.52
CA TYR A 443 16.53 24.02 -8.36
C TYR A 443 17.91 23.45 -7.98
N GLN A 444 18.83 23.29 -8.95
CA GLN A 444 20.22 22.95 -8.64
C GLN A 444 20.93 24.06 -7.85
N ILE A 445 20.65 25.33 -8.18
CA ILE A 445 21.18 26.48 -7.42
C ILE A 445 20.58 26.49 -6.02
N LEU A 446 19.27 26.25 -5.90
CA LEU A 446 18.58 26.16 -4.60
C LEU A 446 19.19 25.05 -3.72
N ASP A 447 19.39 23.85 -4.26
CA ASP A 447 20.00 22.73 -3.54
C ASP A 447 21.39 23.09 -2.97
N ARG A 448 22.23 23.77 -3.77
CA ARG A 448 23.54 24.24 -3.30
C ARG A 448 23.40 25.27 -2.17
N LEU A 449 22.51 26.24 -2.32
CA LEU A 449 22.25 27.26 -1.29
C LEU A 449 21.74 26.63 0.01
N CYS A 450 20.83 25.66 -0.09
CA CYS A 450 20.33 24.92 1.07
C CYS A 450 21.48 24.20 1.79
N LYS A 451 22.35 23.47 1.05
CA LYS A 451 23.54 22.80 1.60
C LYS A 451 24.49 23.76 2.30
N ASP A 452 24.78 24.91 1.69
CA ASP A 452 25.66 25.93 2.27
C ASP A 452 25.11 26.48 3.59
N ARG A 453 23.78 26.54 3.73
CA ARG A 453 23.07 27.04 4.92
C ARG A 453 22.72 25.93 5.92
N GLY A 454 23.09 24.68 5.66
CA GLY A 454 22.75 23.52 6.50
C GLY A 454 21.26 23.19 6.55
N VAL A 455 20.53 23.53 5.47
CA VAL A 455 19.11 23.20 5.28
C VAL A 455 19.04 21.99 4.36
N ASP A 456 18.32 20.95 4.79
CA ASP A 456 18.13 19.78 3.95
C ASP A 456 17.10 20.09 2.85
N PHE A 457 17.45 19.76 1.61
CA PHE A 457 16.58 19.93 0.45
C PHE A 457 16.30 18.58 -0.19
N TRP A 458 15.01 18.23 -0.30
CA TRP A 458 14.58 16.95 -0.87
C TRP A 458 13.44 17.16 -1.85
N ILE A 459 13.45 16.37 -2.90
CA ILE A 459 12.31 16.22 -3.80
C ILE A 459 11.79 14.82 -3.60
N LYS A 460 10.53 14.70 -3.21
CA LYS A 460 9.88 13.41 -3.00
C LYS A 460 9.13 13.02 -4.27
N GLU A 461 9.27 11.74 -4.64
CA GLU A 461 8.44 11.15 -5.66
C GLU A 461 7.02 11.01 -5.12
N ALA A 462 6.10 11.76 -5.72
CA ALA A 462 4.69 11.68 -5.38
C ALA A 462 4.17 10.28 -5.77
N ILE A 463 3.96 9.42 -4.77
CA ILE A 463 3.13 8.23 -4.95
C ILE A 463 1.73 8.75 -5.31
N ALA A 464 1.20 8.29 -6.44
CA ALA A 464 0.04 8.89 -7.09
C ALA A 464 -1.10 9.30 -6.13
N SER A 465 -1.35 10.61 -6.10
CA SER A 465 -2.69 11.24 -6.19
C SER A 465 -3.56 11.46 -4.95
N ILE A 466 -3.03 11.36 -3.73
CA ILE A 466 -3.73 11.97 -2.58
C ILE A 466 -2.72 12.83 -1.84
N GLY A 467 -2.74 14.13 -2.06
CA GLY A 467 -2.01 15.03 -1.18
C GLY A 467 -2.48 14.82 0.27
N GLY A 468 -1.54 14.46 1.14
CA GLY A 468 -1.83 13.83 2.43
C GLY A 468 -1.40 12.37 2.51
N VAL A 469 -0.91 11.72 1.44
CA VAL A 469 -0.33 10.35 1.45
C VAL A 469 0.83 10.26 2.43
N LEU A 470 1.68 11.28 2.52
CA LEU A 470 2.79 11.27 3.47
C LEU A 470 2.30 11.24 4.93
N SER A 471 1.25 12.01 5.23
CA SER A 471 0.62 12.00 6.55
C SER A 471 -0.19 10.72 6.76
N TYR A 472 -0.89 10.24 5.74
CA TYR A 472 -1.61 8.97 5.76
C TYR A 472 -0.66 7.80 6.04
N GLN A 473 0.48 7.70 5.33
CA GLN A 473 1.51 6.69 5.57
C GLN A 473 2.13 6.86 6.96
N ALA A 474 2.55 8.06 7.36
CA ALA A 474 3.15 8.25 8.69
C ALA A 474 2.18 7.91 9.84
N ILE A 475 0.89 8.16 9.65
CA ILE A 475 -0.14 7.88 10.66
C ILE A 475 -0.54 6.39 10.64
N TRP A 476 -0.59 5.76 9.46
CA TRP A 476 -1.18 4.44 9.25
C TRP A 476 -0.20 3.37 8.80
N GLU A 477 1.12 3.60 8.75
CA GLU A 477 2.15 2.62 8.35
C GLU A 477 1.90 1.24 8.98
N LYS A 478 1.48 1.27 10.25
CA LYS A 478 1.19 0.12 11.11
C LYS A 478 -0.10 -0.66 10.81
N ALA A 479 -0.99 -0.14 9.99
CA ALA A 479 -2.27 -0.77 9.63
C ALA A 479 -2.62 -0.61 8.14
N LEU A 480 -1.73 -0.04 7.33
CA LEU A 480 -1.91 0.18 5.89
C LEU A 480 -2.10 -1.15 5.14
N ASP A 481 -1.36 -2.18 5.55
CA ASP A 481 -1.50 -3.55 5.06
C ASP A 481 -2.94 -4.06 5.17
N MET A 482 -3.64 -3.70 6.24
CA MET A 482 -5.03 -4.09 6.44
C MET A 482 -5.97 -3.40 5.44
N GLN A 483 -5.66 -2.19 4.98
CA GLN A 483 -6.49 -1.50 3.98
C GLN A 483 -6.32 -2.17 2.62
N LEU A 484 -5.07 -2.48 2.26
CA LEU A 484 -4.72 -3.21 1.04
C LEU A 484 -5.38 -4.59 1.02
N ASP A 485 -5.45 -5.28 2.16
CA ASP A 485 -6.19 -6.55 2.27
C ASP A 485 -7.70 -6.36 2.05
N GLY A 486 -8.27 -5.24 2.51
CA GLY A 486 -9.67 -4.90 2.26
C GLY A 486 -9.97 -4.68 0.78
N GLU A 487 -9.07 -3.96 0.09
CA GLU A 487 -9.14 -3.75 -1.37
C GLU A 487 -8.95 -5.06 -2.14
N ALA A 488 -7.97 -5.87 -1.75
CA ALA A 488 -7.73 -7.19 -2.33
C ALA A 488 -8.94 -8.11 -2.14
N ARG A 489 -9.62 -8.05 -1.00
CA ARG A 489 -10.89 -8.76 -0.75
C ARG A 489 -11.99 -8.27 -1.67
N ASN A 490 -12.18 -6.95 -1.83
CA ASN A 490 -13.18 -6.42 -2.77
C ASN A 490 -12.90 -6.89 -4.20
N MET A 491 -11.64 -6.81 -4.63
CA MET A 491 -11.20 -7.31 -5.93
C MET A 491 -11.41 -8.82 -6.09
N ALA A 492 -11.18 -9.61 -5.04
CA ALA A 492 -11.45 -11.04 -5.03
C ALA A 492 -12.94 -11.35 -5.20
N VAL A 493 -13.82 -10.63 -4.49
CA VAL A 493 -15.27 -10.81 -4.63
C VAL A 493 -15.73 -10.48 -6.06
N SER A 494 -15.26 -9.36 -6.61
CA SER A 494 -15.71 -8.85 -7.91
C SER A 494 -15.12 -9.59 -9.10
N TYR A 495 -13.83 -9.97 -9.05
CA TYR A 495 -13.10 -10.45 -10.23
C TYR A 495 -12.47 -11.83 -10.07
N ASN A 496 -12.18 -12.27 -8.84
CA ASN A 496 -11.52 -13.57 -8.64
C ASN A 496 -11.93 -14.26 -7.32
N PRO A 497 -13.15 -14.85 -7.25
CA PRO A 497 -13.66 -15.45 -6.02
C PRO A 497 -12.88 -16.69 -5.54
N LYS A 498 -11.90 -17.18 -6.32
CA LYS A 498 -10.98 -18.26 -5.90
C LYS A 498 -9.92 -17.78 -4.90
N LYS A 499 -9.61 -16.47 -4.88
CA LYS A 499 -8.71 -15.86 -3.89
C LYS A 499 -9.28 -15.87 -2.47
N LEU A 500 -10.58 -16.12 -2.30
CA LEU A 500 -11.21 -16.28 -1.00
C LEU A 500 -11.00 -17.70 -0.47
N ARG A 501 -10.37 -17.83 0.70
CA ARG A 501 -10.34 -19.06 1.51
C ARG A 501 -11.72 -19.41 2.04
N ASP A 502 -12.49 -18.40 2.45
CA ASP A 502 -13.86 -18.56 2.94
C ASP A 502 -14.78 -17.55 2.24
N ARG A 503 -15.75 -18.06 1.46
CA ARG A 503 -16.72 -17.23 0.72
C ARG A 503 -17.92 -16.80 1.55
N GLN A 504 -18.20 -17.46 2.68
CA GLN A 504 -19.24 -17.01 3.61
C GLN A 504 -18.75 -15.78 4.38
N GLU A 505 -17.47 -15.78 4.75
CA GLU A 505 -16.89 -14.70 5.56
C GLU A 505 -16.04 -13.69 4.77
N LEU A 506 -15.87 -13.93 3.46
CA LEU A 506 -15.04 -13.15 2.54
C LEU A 506 -13.59 -13.05 2.99
N ILE A 507 -13.03 -14.17 3.45
CA ILE A 507 -11.66 -14.26 3.94
C ILE A 507 -10.73 -14.58 2.80
N LEU A 508 -9.72 -13.74 2.58
CA LEU A 508 -8.61 -13.95 1.67
C LEU A 508 -7.77 -15.15 2.08
N ARG A 509 -7.21 -15.83 1.09
CA ARG A 509 -6.06 -16.71 1.26
C ARG A 509 -4.86 -15.87 1.71
N SER A 510 -4.06 -16.37 2.64
CA SER A 510 -2.81 -15.71 3.04
C SER A 510 -1.88 -15.65 1.83
N ASP A 511 -1.09 -14.59 1.69
CA ASP A 511 -0.23 -14.37 0.51
C ASP A 511 0.82 -15.48 0.30
N HIS A 512 1.09 -16.26 1.36
CA HIS A 512 1.90 -17.50 1.30
C HIS A 512 1.20 -18.68 0.61
N THR A 513 -0.10 -18.59 0.35
CA THR A 513 -0.94 -19.64 -0.28
C THR A 513 -1.44 -19.27 -1.68
N THR A 514 -1.06 -18.11 -2.22
CA THR A 514 -1.51 -17.59 -3.53
C THR A 514 -0.69 -18.05 -4.74
N ILE A 515 -0.06 -19.22 -4.70
CA ILE A 515 0.58 -19.81 -5.89
C ILE A 515 0.39 -21.34 -5.90
N GLU A 516 -0.84 -21.84 -6.08
CA GLU A 516 -1.96 -21.18 -6.79
C GLU A 516 -3.33 -21.78 -6.43
N ALA A 517 -4.36 -21.51 -7.24
CA ALA A 517 -5.61 -22.28 -7.27
C ALA A 517 -6.14 -22.44 -8.71
N ASP A 518 -5.23 -22.66 -9.66
CA ASP A 518 -5.53 -23.37 -10.89
C ASP A 518 -4.67 -24.65 -10.89
N GLU A 519 -5.40 -25.77 -10.92
CA GLU A 519 -4.98 -27.17 -11.06
C GLU A 519 -4.42 -27.87 -9.81
N ASP A 520 -5.34 -28.63 -9.17
CA ASP A 520 -5.17 -29.92 -8.49
C ASP A 520 -3.89 -30.17 -7.65
N SER A 521 -4.02 -30.04 -6.32
CA SER A 521 -3.69 -31.12 -5.36
C SER A 521 -3.86 -30.67 -3.90
N GLU A 522 -4.23 -31.64 -3.08
CA GLU A 522 -4.42 -31.62 -1.63
C GLU A 522 -3.06 -31.59 -0.90
N ASP A 523 -3.09 -31.04 0.32
CA ASP A 523 -2.19 -31.25 1.47
C ASP A 523 -0.65 -31.20 1.27
N GLU A 524 0.00 -30.21 1.90
CA GLU A 524 1.01 -30.43 2.96
C GLU A 524 1.61 -29.08 3.44
N GLU A 525 1.43 -28.80 4.73
CA GLU A 525 2.24 -27.86 5.51
C GLU A 525 3.64 -28.45 5.68
N GLU A 526 4.71 -27.71 5.38
CA GLU A 526 5.87 -27.66 6.27
C GLU A 526 6.92 -26.57 5.95
N ALA A 527 7.42 -26.02 7.06
CA ALA A 527 8.74 -25.42 7.32
C ALA A 527 9.21 -24.17 6.53
N HIS A 528 9.07 -23.02 7.20
CA HIS A 528 9.98 -21.89 7.06
C HIS A 528 11.43 -22.33 7.35
N ALA A 529 12.25 -22.44 6.30
CA ALA A 529 13.70 -22.46 6.41
C ALA A 529 14.26 -21.15 5.85
N HIS A 530 14.71 -20.30 6.78
CA HIS A 530 15.92 -19.48 6.71
C HIS A 530 16.30 -18.95 5.32
N THR A 531 16.11 -17.66 5.12
CA THR A 531 16.89 -16.85 4.17
C THR A 531 18.36 -16.86 4.60
N GLY A 532 19.04 -17.98 4.36
CA GLY A 532 20.48 -17.98 4.21
C GLY A 532 20.78 -17.19 2.95
N THR A 533 21.40 -16.02 3.11
CA THR A 533 22.13 -15.34 2.04
C THR A 533 23.11 -16.33 1.42
N ASN A 534 22.69 -16.99 0.34
CA ASN A 534 23.55 -17.81 -0.49
C ASN A 534 24.47 -16.87 -1.27
N GLU A 535 25.59 -16.49 -0.66
CA GLU A 535 26.65 -15.65 -1.25
C GLU A 535 27.39 -16.32 -2.43
N ASN A 536 27.03 -17.55 -2.81
CA ASN A 536 27.63 -18.24 -3.95
C ASN A 536 26.86 -17.92 -5.25
N ARG A 537 27.19 -16.77 -5.84
CA ARG A 537 26.86 -16.41 -7.23
C ARG A 537 27.40 -17.52 -8.15
N GLN A 538 26.54 -18.35 -8.74
CA GLN A 538 26.96 -19.41 -9.66
C GLN A 538 27.42 -18.77 -10.98
N SER A 539 28.71 -18.42 -11.02
CA SER A 539 29.29 -17.51 -12.02
C SER A 539 29.86 -18.24 -13.24
N LYS A 540 29.10 -19.19 -13.80
CA LYS A 540 29.45 -19.96 -15.01
C LYS A 540 28.20 -20.26 -15.87
N PRO A 541 28.29 -20.13 -17.21
CA PRO A 541 27.29 -20.66 -18.13
C PRO A 541 27.14 -22.19 -17.98
N ILE A 542 25.91 -22.68 -18.00
CA ILE A 542 25.58 -24.11 -17.89
C ILE A 542 25.25 -24.63 -19.31
N PRO A 543 26.03 -25.56 -19.88
CA PRO A 543 25.75 -26.09 -21.20
C PRO A 543 24.51 -27.00 -21.19
N PHE A 544 23.72 -26.95 -22.25
CA PHE A 544 22.63 -27.87 -22.54
C PHE A 544 22.58 -28.20 -24.03
N ILE A 545 21.82 -29.23 -24.40
CA ILE A 545 21.64 -29.64 -25.80
C ILE A 545 20.28 -29.10 -26.28
N ASP A 546 20.28 -28.34 -27.36
CA ASP A 546 19.06 -27.82 -28.00
C ASP A 546 18.36 -28.89 -28.84
N HIS A 547 17.19 -28.56 -29.40
CA HIS A 547 16.42 -29.51 -30.24
C HIS A 547 17.14 -29.96 -31.51
N THR A 548 18.26 -29.33 -31.90
CA THR A 548 19.08 -29.70 -33.06
C THR A 548 20.32 -30.52 -32.71
N ASP A 549 20.40 -31.03 -31.48
CA ASP A 549 21.56 -31.72 -30.91
C ASP A 549 22.83 -30.84 -30.83
N LYS A 550 22.68 -29.51 -30.83
CA LYS A 550 23.81 -28.58 -30.66
C LYS A 550 23.90 -28.08 -29.22
N THR A 551 25.11 -27.69 -28.83
CA THR A 551 25.34 -27.13 -27.49
C THR A 551 24.91 -25.67 -27.42
N ALA A 552 24.00 -25.37 -26.50
CA ALA A 552 23.56 -24.04 -26.10
C ALA A 552 23.87 -23.82 -24.61
N TYR A 553 23.63 -22.61 -24.08
CA TYR A 553 24.03 -22.25 -22.71
C TYR A 553 22.95 -21.52 -21.95
N MET A 554 22.72 -21.90 -20.69
CA MET A 554 21.92 -21.14 -19.73
C MET A 554 22.83 -20.25 -18.89
N VAL A 555 22.43 -18.98 -18.72
CA VAL A 555 23.20 -17.98 -17.96
C VAL A 555 22.26 -17.26 -16.99
N PHE A 556 22.63 -17.18 -15.71
CA PHE A 556 21.87 -16.49 -14.66
C PHE A 556 22.74 -16.19 -13.43
N GLY A 557 22.40 -15.15 -12.67
CA GLY A 557 23.25 -14.64 -11.59
C GLY A 557 23.25 -15.44 -10.27
N TYR A 558 22.13 -15.99 -9.80
CA TYR A 558 22.02 -16.55 -8.45
C TYR A 558 21.36 -17.94 -8.40
N GLY A 559 21.79 -18.79 -7.47
CA GLY A 559 21.20 -20.11 -7.20
C GLY A 559 21.82 -21.26 -8.00
N ILE A 560 21.51 -22.50 -7.59
CA ILE A 560 21.94 -23.74 -8.27
C ILE A 560 20.88 -24.20 -9.28
N LEU A 561 19.60 -23.96 -8.97
CA LEU A 561 18.46 -24.28 -9.82
C LEU A 561 18.27 -23.19 -10.89
N PRO A 562 18.19 -23.51 -12.19
CA PRO A 562 17.94 -22.51 -13.23
C PRO A 562 16.58 -21.79 -13.04
N PRO A 563 16.52 -20.45 -13.14
CA PRO A 563 15.25 -19.72 -13.10
C PRO A 563 14.30 -20.15 -14.21
N LEU A 564 12.99 -20.16 -13.93
CA LEU A 564 11.98 -20.61 -14.90
C LEU A 564 11.74 -19.62 -16.03
N PHE A 565 11.69 -18.32 -15.71
CA PHE A 565 11.47 -17.26 -16.70
C PHE A 565 12.76 -16.95 -17.43
N SER A 566 12.69 -16.95 -18.77
CA SER A 566 13.88 -16.85 -19.60
C SER A 566 13.71 -15.91 -20.79
N PHE A 567 14.83 -15.41 -21.31
CA PHE A 567 14.92 -14.76 -22.62
C PHE A 567 15.88 -15.54 -23.52
N ALA A 568 15.52 -15.70 -24.79
CA ALA A 568 16.40 -16.34 -25.77
C ALA A 568 17.31 -15.31 -26.44
N ILE A 569 18.61 -15.58 -26.49
CA ILE A 569 19.63 -14.74 -27.13
C ILE A 569 20.35 -15.56 -28.19
N TYR A 570 20.36 -15.07 -29.42
CA TYR A 570 20.97 -15.73 -30.57
C TYR A 570 22.23 -14.99 -31.03
N PHE A 571 23.35 -15.69 -31.13
CA PHE A 571 24.56 -15.19 -31.78
C PHE A 571 24.63 -15.75 -33.19
N THR A 572 24.56 -14.88 -34.20
CA THR A 572 24.52 -15.30 -35.61
C THR A 572 25.73 -14.88 -36.42
N HIS A 573 26.67 -14.12 -35.83
CA HIS A 573 27.94 -13.83 -36.49
C HIS A 573 28.77 -15.12 -36.65
N PRO A 574 29.41 -15.39 -37.81
CA PRO A 574 30.21 -16.59 -38.03
C PRO A 574 31.36 -16.80 -37.03
N ASP A 575 31.92 -15.69 -36.52
CA ASP A 575 33.04 -15.71 -35.57
C ASP A 575 32.60 -15.68 -34.09
N ALA A 576 31.29 -15.57 -33.82
CA ALA A 576 30.78 -15.67 -32.46
C ALA A 576 30.76 -17.15 -32.03
N THR A 577 31.60 -17.50 -31.08
CA THR A 577 31.67 -18.82 -30.46
C THR A 577 31.42 -18.71 -28.96
N PRO A 578 31.08 -19.82 -28.27
CA PRO A 578 30.96 -19.83 -26.82
C PRO A 578 32.21 -19.32 -26.09
N GLU A 579 33.40 -19.56 -26.66
CA GLU A 579 34.68 -19.13 -26.10
C GLU A 579 34.98 -17.64 -26.36
N SER A 580 34.52 -17.09 -27.48
CA SER A 580 34.71 -15.66 -27.79
C SER A 580 33.63 -14.76 -27.18
N THR A 581 32.54 -15.34 -26.67
CA THR A 581 31.39 -14.62 -26.13
C THR A 581 31.42 -14.54 -24.61
N ASP A 582 31.63 -13.34 -24.06
CA ASP A 582 31.50 -13.11 -22.60
C ASP A 582 30.02 -13.04 -22.19
N MET A 583 29.40 -14.21 -22.07
CA MET A 583 28.00 -14.37 -21.68
C MET A 583 27.71 -13.82 -20.27
N LYS A 584 28.70 -13.80 -19.37
CA LYS A 584 28.54 -13.34 -17.99
C LYS A 584 28.45 -11.83 -17.93
N ALA A 585 29.33 -11.16 -18.67
CA ALA A 585 29.28 -9.71 -18.77
C ALA A 585 27.99 -9.27 -19.48
N LEU A 586 27.50 -10.03 -20.47
CA LEU A 586 26.21 -9.73 -21.10
C LEU A 586 25.06 -9.82 -20.08
N GLU A 587 24.94 -10.94 -19.36
CA GLU A 587 23.91 -11.12 -18.33
C GLU A 587 23.92 -9.99 -17.32
N HIS A 588 25.11 -9.61 -16.82
CA HIS A 588 25.24 -8.53 -15.84
C HIS A 588 24.80 -7.15 -16.37
N GLN A 589 24.97 -6.89 -17.68
CA GLN A 589 24.61 -5.61 -18.30
C GLN A 589 23.12 -5.45 -18.57
N ILE A 590 22.40 -6.57 -18.75
CA ILE A 590 20.99 -6.56 -19.16
C ILE A 590 20.03 -7.09 -18.08
N THR A 591 20.55 -7.55 -16.95
CA THR A 591 19.75 -8.02 -15.80
C THR A 591 19.61 -6.91 -14.76
N PRO A 592 18.39 -6.53 -14.36
CA PRO A 592 18.17 -5.58 -13.28
C PRO A 592 18.68 -6.09 -11.92
N GLU A 593 19.13 -5.17 -11.06
CA GLU A 593 19.53 -5.52 -9.70
C GLU A 593 18.36 -6.18 -8.94
N ASN A 594 18.65 -7.22 -8.16
CA ASN A 594 17.68 -8.01 -7.38
C ASN A 594 16.72 -8.89 -8.20
N TYR A 595 16.89 -9.02 -9.51
CA TYR A 595 16.15 -9.99 -10.32
C TYR A 595 16.96 -11.27 -10.56
N THR A 596 16.25 -12.39 -10.62
CA THR A 596 16.83 -13.66 -11.07
C THR A 596 16.12 -14.10 -12.34
N ILE A 597 16.81 -13.96 -13.47
CA ILE A 597 16.31 -14.24 -14.83
C ILE A 597 17.29 -15.19 -15.50
N ARG A 598 16.79 -16.09 -16.34
CA ARG A 598 17.60 -17.00 -17.15
C ARG A 598 17.76 -16.47 -18.57
N TYR A 599 18.95 -16.54 -19.13
CA TYR A 599 19.19 -16.30 -20.55
C TYR A 599 19.60 -17.60 -21.23
N ASP A 600 18.83 -17.99 -22.24
CA ASP A 600 19.13 -19.17 -23.07
C ASP A 600 19.87 -18.67 -24.31
N VAL A 601 21.17 -18.96 -24.38
CA VAL A 601 22.09 -18.46 -25.41
C VAL A 601 22.36 -19.54 -26.45
N TYR A 602 22.04 -19.23 -27.71
CA TYR A 602 22.19 -20.13 -28.86
C TYR A 602 23.20 -19.56 -29.87
N PHE A 603 23.96 -20.43 -30.52
CA PHE A 603 24.95 -20.08 -31.55
C PHE A 603 24.53 -20.64 -32.91
N LEU A 604 24.05 -19.75 -33.79
CA LEU A 604 23.55 -20.08 -35.12
C LEU A 604 24.28 -19.24 -36.18
N PRO A 605 25.56 -19.57 -36.48
CA PRO A 605 26.36 -18.76 -37.39
C PRO A 605 25.76 -18.69 -38.79
N GLY A 606 25.58 -17.47 -39.31
CA GLY A 606 24.99 -17.19 -40.60
C GLY A 606 23.45 -17.20 -40.65
N ALA A 607 22.77 -17.43 -39.52
CA ALA A 607 21.31 -17.47 -39.47
C ALA A 607 20.68 -16.07 -39.59
N SER A 608 19.57 -16.01 -40.32
CA SER A 608 18.68 -14.85 -40.39
C SER A 608 17.79 -14.73 -39.15
N ALA A 609 17.03 -13.63 -39.03
CA ALA A 609 16.05 -13.47 -37.97
C ALA A 609 14.92 -14.50 -38.08
N GLU A 610 14.53 -14.85 -39.31
CA GLU A 610 13.55 -15.88 -39.61
C GLU A 610 14.04 -17.27 -39.18
N ASP A 611 15.32 -17.59 -39.41
CA ASP A 611 15.93 -18.84 -38.94
C ASP A 611 15.95 -18.91 -37.41
N CYS A 612 16.24 -17.79 -36.73
CA CYS A 612 16.20 -17.72 -35.26
C CYS A 612 14.78 -17.88 -34.70
N ILE A 613 13.77 -17.31 -35.38
CA ILE A 613 12.36 -17.48 -35.01
C ILE A 613 11.93 -18.93 -35.21
N ALA A 614 12.29 -19.56 -36.33
CA ALA A 614 12.00 -20.97 -36.58
C ALA A 614 12.65 -21.86 -35.50
N HIS A 615 13.93 -21.65 -35.22
CA HIS A 615 14.62 -22.33 -34.14
C HIS A 615 13.93 -22.12 -32.78
N TYR A 616 13.49 -20.89 -32.47
CA TYR A 616 12.76 -20.62 -31.23
C TYR A 616 11.45 -21.41 -31.12
N HIS A 617 10.70 -21.54 -32.22
CA HIS A 617 9.47 -22.32 -32.25
C HIS A 617 9.72 -23.80 -32.03
N ASP A 618 10.68 -24.37 -32.76
CA ASP A 618 11.04 -25.79 -32.66
C ASP A 618 11.58 -26.11 -31.26
N GLU A 619 12.39 -25.22 -30.68
CA GLU A 619 12.89 -25.34 -29.31
C GLU A 619 11.77 -25.27 -28.27
N LYS A 620 10.81 -24.35 -28.46
CA LYS A 620 9.63 -24.21 -27.60
C LYS A 620 8.70 -25.40 -27.70
N GLU A 621 8.56 -25.99 -28.88
CA GLU A 621 7.80 -27.23 -29.08
C GLU A 621 8.49 -28.43 -28.41
N ALA A 622 9.82 -28.55 -28.55
CA ALA A 622 10.60 -29.63 -27.97
C ALA A 622 10.63 -29.59 -26.43
N ARG A 623 10.76 -28.41 -25.82
CA ARG A 623 10.90 -28.24 -24.36
C ARG A 623 9.59 -28.03 -23.62
N GLY A 624 8.54 -27.63 -24.32
CA GLY A 624 7.27 -27.26 -23.71
C GLY A 624 7.34 -25.95 -22.92
N SER A 625 6.39 -25.75 -22.00
CA SER A 625 6.25 -24.52 -21.25
C SER A 625 6.99 -24.57 -19.91
N TYR A 626 7.61 -23.46 -19.47
CA TYR A 626 8.12 -23.38 -18.09
C TYR A 626 7.02 -23.65 -17.03
N LYS A 627 5.75 -23.46 -17.40
CA LYS A 627 4.60 -23.72 -16.52
C LYS A 627 4.41 -25.21 -16.25
N ASP A 628 4.85 -26.07 -17.15
CA ASP A 628 4.77 -27.51 -16.97
C ASP A 628 5.70 -27.95 -15.82
N GLN A 629 6.87 -27.29 -15.66
CA GLN A 629 7.74 -27.50 -14.51
C GLN A 629 7.13 -26.98 -13.20
N ILE A 630 6.40 -25.85 -13.24
CA ILE A 630 5.66 -25.37 -12.05
C ILE A 630 4.61 -26.40 -11.63
N LYS A 631 3.88 -26.95 -12.61
CA LYS A 631 2.87 -27.98 -12.37
C LYS A 631 3.48 -29.26 -11.83
N ALA A 632 4.60 -29.70 -12.42
CA ALA A 632 5.36 -30.85 -11.93
C ALA A 632 5.83 -30.63 -10.48
N PHE A 633 6.40 -29.46 -10.17
CA PHE A 633 6.83 -29.10 -8.82
C PHE A 633 5.69 -29.11 -7.79
N ARG A 634 4.47 -28.68 -8.15
CA ARG A 634 3.29 -28.76 -7.26
C ARG A 634 2.74 -30.18 -7.09
N ALA A 635 3.00 -31.06 -8.04
CA ALA A 635 2.66 -32.47 -7.93
C ALA A 635 3.69 -33.27 -7.12
N THR A 636 4.91 -32.75 -6.95
CA THR A 636 5.98 -33.43 -6.19
C THR A 636 5.80 -33.27 -4.66
N PRO A 637 5.85 -34.37 -3.89
CA PRO A 637 5.83 -34.36 -2.42
C PRO A 637 6.85 -33.40 -1.78
N GLY A 638 6.53 -32.92 -0.56
CA GLY A 638 7.32 -31.88 0.12
C GLY A 638 8.74 -32.28 0.49
N ASP A 639 8.98 -33.58 0.71
CA ASP A 639 10.24 -34.18 1.16
C ASP A 639 11.14 -34.67 0.01
N GLU A 640 10.68 -34.59 -1.24
CA GLU A 640 11.40 -35.09 -2.41
C GLU A 640 12.37 -34.03 -2.98
N ILE A 641 13.65 -34.42 -3.09
CA ILE A 641 14.75 -33.57 -3.58
C ILE A 641 15.13 -34.00 -5.00
N HIS A 642 15.15 -33.05 -5.95
CA HIS A 642 15.51 -33.30 -7.34
C HIS A 642 16.96 -32.90 -7.69
N PRO A 643 17.62 -33.65 -8.61
CA PRO A 643 17.09 -34.80 -9.35
C PRO A 643 17.02 -36.09 -8.50
N LEU A 644 16.03 -36.93 -8.80
CA LEU A 644 15.94 -38.27 -8.22
C LEU A 644 17.19 -39.10 -8.61
N PRO A 645 17.67 -40.01 -7.74
CA PRO A 645 18.82 -40.85 -8.06
C PRO A 645 18.65 -41.62 -9.37
N GLY A 646 19.53 -41.36 -10.35
CA GLY A 646 19.51 -42.02 -11.66
C GLY A 646 18.63 -41.35 -12.71
N THR A 647 18.00 -40.21 -12.40
CA THR A 647 17.28 -39.39 -13.39
C THR A 647 18.16 -38.23 -13.86
N ALA A 648 18.12 -37.93 -15.16
CA ALA A 648 18.67 -36.69 -15.69
C ALA A 648 17.65 -35.57 -15.44
N GLY A 649 18.11 -34.42 -14.93
CA GLY A 649 17.26 -33.25 -14.75
C GLY A 649 16.70 -32.74 -16.08
N GLN A 650 15.49 -32.17 -16.05
CA GLN A 650 14.87 -31.60 -17.23
C GLN A 650 15.35 -30.16 -17.45
N ILE A 651 15.65 -29.81 -18.70
CA ILE A 651 15.91 -28.41 -19.07
C ILE A 651 14.58 -27.65 -18.91
N PRO A 652 14.54 -26.47 -18.26
CA PRO A 652 13.26 -25.82 -18.01
C PRO A 652 12.62 -25.37 -19.33
N GLY A 653 11.28 -25.34 -19.39
CA GLY A 653 10.55 -24.98 -20.60
C GLY A 653 10.74 -23.51 -21.01
N MET A 654 10.17 -23.17 -22.16
CA MET A 654 10.25 -21.83 -22.75
C MET A 654 9.07 -20.94 -22.28
N VAL A 655 9.22 -19.62 -22.43
CA VAL A 655 8.16 -18.66 -22.12
C VAL A 655 7.02 -18.75 -23.14
N ASN A 656 5.80 -19.01 -22.65
CA ASN A 656 4.62 -19.16 -23.52
C ASN A 656 4.26 -17.86 -24.24
N ARG A 657 4.29 -16.75 -23.51
CA ARG A 657 4.05 -15.40 -24.03
C ARG A 657 4.71 -14.38 -23.11
N TYR A 658 5.22 -13.31 -23.68
CA TYR A 658 5.68 -12.15 -22.91
C TYR A 658 4.54 -11.13 -22.80
N PRO A 659 4.30 -10.54 -21.62
CA PRO A 659 3.29 -9.48 -21.46
C PRO A 659 3.69 -8.22 -22.25
N MET A 660 2.76 -7.28 -22.44
CA MET A 660 3.07 -5.92 -22.92
C MET A 660 3.81 -5.74 -24.27
N LEU A 661 4.05 -6.79 -25.06
CA LEU A 661 4.63 -6.69 -26.41
C LEU A 661 3.67 -6.09 -27.48
N GLY A 662 2.68 -5.28 -27.06
CA GLY A 662 1.68 -4.70 -27.95
C GLY A 662 0.97 -5.76 -28.81
N ALA A 663 1.30 -5.75 -30.10
CA ALA A 663 0.76 -6.63 -31.13
C ALA A 663 1.24 -8.10 -31.07
N TYR A 664 2.34 -8.37 -30.37
CA TYR A 664 3.09 -9.63 -30.46
C TYR A 664 2.95 -10.49 -29.19
N ARG A 665 3.30 -11.77 -29.28
CA ARG A 665 3.27 -12.73 -28.15
C ARG A 665 4.66 -13.22 -27.76
N SER A 666 5.60 -13.22 -28.70
CA SER A 666 6.94 -13.79 -28.53
C SER A 666 8.02 -12.74 -28.79
N LEU A 667 9.16 -12.91 -28.11
CA LEU A 667 10.32 -12.04 -28.17
C LEU A 667 11.59 -12.89 -28.10
N LEU A 668 12.58 -12.54 -28.89
CA LEU A 668 13.96 -13.01 -28.77
C LEU A 668 14.94 -11.86 -29.05
N PHE A 669 16.20 -12.04 -28.65
CA PHE A 669 17.28 -11.10 -28.95
C PHE A 669 18.29 -11.73 -29.91
N ILE A 670 18.85 -10.96 -30.85
CA ILE A 670 19.87 -11.41 -31.80
C ILE A 670 21.09 -10.47 -31.73
N SER A 671 22.29 -11.05 -31.60
CA SER A 671 23.57 -10.40 -31.84
C SER A 671 24.08 -10.79 -33.23
N PRO A 672 23.85 -9.96 -34.26
CA PRO A 672 24.36 -10.22 -35.61
C PRO A 672 25.85 -9.87 -35.74
N ASP A 673 26.38 -9.08 -34.82
CA ASP A 673 27.76 -8.60 -34.82
C ASP A 673 28.67 -9.58 -34.06
N GLU A 674 29.99 -9.51 -34.31
CA GLU A 674 31.02 -10.33 -33.62
C GLU A 674 30.94 -10.20 -32.09
N SER A 675 30.50 -9.05 -31.60
CA SER A 675 30.32 -8.77 -30.17
C SER A 675 28.95 -8.15 -29.89
N TRP A 676 28.31 -8.60 -28.81
CA TRP A 676 27.05 -8.05 -28.29
C TRP A 676 27.17 -6.60 -27.76
N ARG A 677 28.39 -6.05 -27.68
CA ARG A 677 28.66 -4.70 -27.16
C ARG A 677 28.10 -3.56 -28.04
N ASN A 678 27.63 -3.85 -29.24
CA ASN A 678 27.03 -2.88 -30.16
C ASN A 678 25.48 -2.90 -30.11
N GLY A 679 24.94 -3.30 -28.96
CA GLY A 679 23.52 -3.55 -28.77
C GLY A 679 23.05 -4.89 -29.32
N LEU A 680 21.76 -5.19 -29.10
CA LEU A 680 21.10 -6.39 -29.61
C LEU A 680 19.89 -6.01 -30.45
N LEU A 681 19.58 -6.84 -31.44
CA LEU A 681 18.30 -6.77 -32.14
C LEU A 681 17.21 -7.41 -31.27
N CYS A 682 16.23 -6.60 -30.88
CA CYS A 682 14.98 -7.03 -30.28
C CYS A 682 14.01 -7.44 -31.38
N VAL A 683 13.63 -8.73 -31.42
CA VAL A 683 12.77 -9.30 -32.46
C VAL A 683 11.46 -9.76 -31.83
N MET A 684 10.37 -9.04 -32.11
CA MET A 684 9.02 -9.36 -31.67
C MET A 684 8.24 -10.05 -32.78
N PHE A 685 7.62 -11.19 -32.48
CA PHE A 685 6.93 -12.05 -33.45
C PHE A 685 5.71 -12.73 -32.81
N ASP A 686 4.99 -13.56 -33.59
CA ASP A 686 3.68 -14.12 -33.23
C ASP A 686 2.62 -13.05 -32.96
N ARG A 687 2.07 -12.46 -34.03
CA ARG A 687 0.93 -11.53 -33.92
C ARG A 687 -0.21 -12.15 -33.09
N LYS A 688 -0.74 -11.39 -32.13
CA LYS A 688 -2.01 -11.68 -31.45
C LYS A 688 -3.17 -11.71 -32.45
N ASN A 689 -4.17 -12.54 -32.20
CA ASN A 689 -5.35 -12.62 -33.06
C ASN A 689 -6.12 -11.28 -33.08
N ILE A 690 -6.75 -10.94 -34.20
CA ILE A 690 -7.48 -9.68 -34.42
C ILE A 690 -8.57 -9.47 -33.36
N ALA A 691 -9.24 -10.54 -32.92
CA ALA A 691 -10.26 -10.49 -31.86
C ALA A 691 -9.71 -10.01 -30.49
N GLU A 692 -8.42 -10.22 -30.20
CA GLU A 692 -7.78 -9.76 -28.94
C GLU A 692 -7.38 -8.28 -28.99
N ASN A 693 -7.37 -7.65 -30.18
CA ASN A 693 -6.86 -6.29 -30.38
C ASN A 693 -7.84 -5.35 -31.09
N GLU A 694 -9.10 -5.76 -31.28
CA GLU A 694 -10.11 -5.04 -32.08
C GLU A 694 -10.33 -3.58 -31.64
N ALA A 695 -10.14 -3.26 -30.36
CA ALA A 695 -10.31 -1.89 -29.84
C ALA A 695 -9.16 -0.94 -30.22
N ARG A 696 -7.91 -1.45 -30.34
CA ARG A 696 -6.73 -0.60 -30.62
C ARG A 696 -6.45 -0.42 -32.11
N TYR A 697 -6.74 -1.41 -32.95
CA TYR A 697 -6.44 -1.32 -34.39
C TYR A 697 -7.44 -0.51 -35.21
N ARG A 698 -8.64 -0.20 -34.69
CA ARG A 698 -9.60 0.66 -35.40
C ARG A 698 -9.09 2.10 -35.61
N LEU A 699 -8.05 2.52 -34.87
CA LEU A 699 -7.44 3.87 -34.97
C LEU A 699 -6.18 3.94 -35.84
N ALA A 700 -5.51 2.80 -36.11
CA ALA A 700 -4.29 2.77 -36.89
C ALA A 700 -4.58 2.18 -38.29
N ASN A 701 -4.48 3.00 -39.34
CA ASN A 701 -4.81 2.62 -40.72
C ASN A 701 -3.91 1.51 -41.31
N ASN A 702 -2.92 0.99 -40.58
CA ASN A 702 -2.02 -0.07 -41.04
C ASN A 702 -1.84 -1.15 -39.95
N PRO A 703 -2.06 -2.44 -40.26
CA PRO A 703 -1.74 -3.51 -39.32
C PRO A 703 -0.22 -3.61 -39.10
N PRO A 704 0.24 -3.89 -37.87
CA PRO A 704 1.67 -4.04 -37.57
C PRO A 704 2.28 -5.21 -38.38
N PRO A 705 3.59 -5.18 -38.70
CA PRO A 705 4.22 -6.21 -39.52
C PRO A 705 4.15 -7.61 -38.87
N PRO A 706 4.33 -8.71 -39.62
CA PRO A 706 4.38 -10.05 -39.05
C PRO A 706 5.49 -10.24 -38.01
N VAL A 707 6.62 -9.58 -38.22
CA VAL A 707 7.79 -9.53 -37.34
C VAL A 707 8.23 -8.08 -37.24
N LEU A 708 8.54 -7.63 -36.02
CA LEU A 708 9.13 -6.32 -35.75
C LEU A 708 10.54 -6.52 -35.21
N THR A 709 11.52 -5.99 -35.93
CA THR A 709 12.93 -6.03 -35.54
C THR A 709 13.40 -4.62 -35.25
N THR A 710 13.96 -4.38 -34.07
CA THR A 710 14.48 -3.09 -33.66
C THR A 710 15.80 -3.29 -32.93
N ARG A 711 16.83 -2.51 -33.28
CA ARG A 711 18.10 -2.55 -32.54
C ARG A 711 17.94 -1.71 -31.28
N TYR A 712 18.26 -2.28 -30.12
CA TYR A 712 18.27 -1.55 -28.86
C TYR A 712 19.68 -1.53 -28.23
N PRO A 713 20.07 -0.41 -27.62
CA PRO A 713 21.23 -0.36 -26.74
C PRO A 713 21.02 -1.28 -25.54
N LEU A 714 22.10 -1.78 -24.94
CA LEU A 714 21.99 -2.74 -23.82
C LEU A 714 21.35 -2.11 -22.59
N ASN A 715 21.80 -0.92 -22.21
CA ASN A 715 21.32 -0.11 -21.10
C ASN A 715 21.68 1.37 -21.34
N GLN A 716 21.34 2.24 -20.40
CA GLN A 716 21.57 3.69 -20.50
C GLN A 716 23.05 4.09 -20.49
N THR A 717 23.97 3.18 -20.13
CA THR A 717 25.41 3.41 -20.16
C THR A 717 26.08 2.95 -21.47
N ASP A 718 25.31 2.37 -22.39
CA ASP A 718 25.78 1.92 -23.69
C ASP A 718 26.17 3.15 -24.56
N PRO A 719 27.35 3.15 -25.22
CA PRO A 719 27.76 4.27 -26.09
C PRO A 719 26.82 4.56 -27.26
N THR A 720 25.97 3.59 -27.63
CA THR A 720 24.99 3.71 -28.71
C THR A 720 23.65 4.26 -28.23
N TYR A 721 23.45 4.44 -26.92
CA TYR A 721 22.20 4.94 -26.33
C TYR A 721 21.98 6.42 -26.65
N SER A 722 20.79 6.73 -27.18
CA SER A 722 20.29 8.10 -27.28
C SER A 722 19.14 8.31 -26.27
N PRO A 723 19.06 9.46 -25.57
CA PRO A 723 17.98 9.74 -24.63
C PRO A 723 16.59 9.54 -25.26
N GLY A 724 15.75 8.71 -24.62
CA GLY A 724 14.39 8.39 -25.08
C GLY A 724 14.27 7.10 -25.91
N GLU A 725 15.37 6.40 -26.19
CA GLU A 725 15.34 5.04 -26.74
C GLU A 725 15.08 4.00 -25.65
N ASN A 726 14.30 2.95 -25.95
CA ASN A 726 14.19 1.80 -25.04
C ASN A 726 15.49 0.99 -25.06
N THR A 727 15.90 0.50 -23.89
CA THR A 727 17.05 -0.40 -23.75
C THR A 727 16.63 -1.87 -23.64
N ILE A 728 17.58 -2.79 -23.88
CA ILE A 728 17.38 -4.21 -23.59
C ILE A 728 17.11 -4.42 -22.10
N TRP A 729 17.84 -3.73 -21.24
CA TRP A 729 17.68 -3.77 -19.79
C TRP A 729 16.25 -3.37 -19.35
N GLU A 730 15.72 -2.25 -19.84
CA GLU A 730 14.35 -1.80 -19.52
C GLU A 730 13.31 -2.80 -20.04
N THR A 731 13.52 -3.30 -21.26
CA THR A 731 12.63 -4.31 -21.86
C THR A 731 12.60 -5.58 -21.01
N VAL A 732 13.77 -6.07 -20.57
CA VAL A 732 13.88 -7.25 -19.69
C VAL A 732 13.20 -6.97 -18.35
N PHE A 733 13.46 -5.82 -17.73
CA PHE A 733 12.87 -5.40 -16.46
C PHE A 733 11.34 -5.40 -16.52
N ASP A 734 10.76 -4.68 -17.48
CA ASP A 734 9.31 -4.52 -17.62
C ASP A 734 8.59 -5.85 -17.83
N LEU A 735 9.20 -6.74 -18.61
CA LEU A 735 8.63 -8.05 -18.93
C LEU A 735 8.76 -9.03 -17.76
N ALA A 736 9.91 -9.04 -17.08
CA ALA A 736 10.15 -9.92 -15.94
C ALA A 736 9.38 -9.49 -14.69
N HIS A 737 9.38 -8.19 -14.36
CA HIS A 737 8.70 -7.63 -13.18
C HIS A 737 7.20 -7.98 -13.17
N ARG A 738 6.53 -7.89 -14.32
CA ARG A 738 5.08 -8.18 -14.42
C ARG A 738 4.72 -9.66 -14.27
N GLU A 739 5.66 -10.56 -14.53
CA GLU A 739 5.46 -12.01 -14.39
C GLU A 739 6.11 -12.59 -13.14
N GLN A 740 6.80 -11.76 -12.35
CA GLN A 740 7.64 -12.15 -11.20
C GLN A 740 6.90 -13.06 -10.22
N ASP A 741 5.67 -12.68 -9.85
CA ASP A 741 4.84 -13.44 -8.90
C ASP A 741 4.56 -14.89 -9.32
N LYS A 742 4.58 -15.17 -10.63
CA LYS A 742 4.20 -16.49 -11.17
C LYS A 742 5.33 -17.50 -11.11
N TYR A 743 6.57 -17.07 -11.34
CA TYR A 743 7.71 -17.98 -11.48
C TYR A 743 8.70 -17.91 -10.31
N LEU A 744 8.80 -16.76 -9.64
CA LEU A 744 9.81 -16.56 -8.59
C LEU A 744 9.52 -17.43 -7.36
N GLY A 745 8.26 -17.47 -6.92
CA GLY A 745 7.85 -18.25 -5.75
C GLY A 745 8.09 -19.77 -5.89
N PRO A 746 7.62 -20.42 -6.98
CA PRO A 746 7.93 -21.83 -7.23
C PRO A 746 9.43 -22.12 -7.31
N TRP A 747 10.20 -21.27 -8.00
CA TRP A 747 11.66 -21.44 -8.11
C TRP A 747 12.37 -21.33 -6.75
N GLN A 748 12.03 -20.32 -5.94
CA GLN A 748 12.59 -20.17 -4.59
C GLN A 748 12.25 -21.35 -3.69
N ARG A 749 11.00 -21.82 -3.72
CA ARG A 749 10.59 -22.99 -2.93
C ARG A 749 11.28 -24.28 -3.37
N ALA A 750 11.40 -24.53 -4.67
CA ALA A 750 12.15 -25.67 -5.19
C ALA A 750 13.62 -25.60 -4.76
N GLY A 751 14.26 -24.44 -4.89
CA GLY A 751 15.62 -24.21 -4.41
C GLY A 751 15.77 -24.45 -2.90
N ASN A 752 14.80 -24.00 -2.10
CA ASN A 752 14.78 -24.21 -0.64
C ASN A 752 14.55 -25.69 -0.26
N ARG A 753 13.82 -26.45 -1.09
CA ARG A 753 13.73 -27.92 -0.98
C ARG A 753 15.00 -28.64 -1.44
N GLY A 754 16.05 -27.90 -1.83
CA GLY A 754 17.33 -28.47 -2.26
C GLY A 754 17.36 -28.93 -3.71
N TRP A 755 16.36 -28.56 -4.53
CA TRP A 755 16.37 -28.92 -5.95
C TRP A 755 17.55 -28.25 -6.67
N THR A 756 18.25 -29.04 -7.47
CA THR A 756 19.38 -28.57 -8.30
C THR A 756 19.06 -28.60 -9.78
N THR A 757 17.99 -29.29 -10.18
CA THR A 757 17.42 -29.33 -11.54
C THR A 757 15.89 -29.36 -11.46
N TRP A 758 15.20 -29.03 -12.55
CA TRP A 758 13.75 -29.18 -12.67
C TRP A 758 13.34 -30.61 -13.03
#